data_AF-A0A8C2Y704-F1
#
_entry.id   AF-A0A8C2Y704-F1
#
_cell.length_a   1.000
_cell.length_b   1.000
_cell.length_c   1.000
_cell.angle_alpha   90.00
_cell.angle_beta   90.00
_cell.angle_gamma   90.00
#
_symmetry.space_group_name_H-M   'P 1'
#
loop_
_entity.id
_entity.type
_entity.pdbx_description
1 polymer ?
#
loop_
_entity_poly.entity_id
_entity_poly.type
_entity_poly.pdbx_seq_one_letter_code
_entity_poly.pdbx_strand_id
1 'polypeptide(L)'
;MNYNEMPIVIIDSPAQTVELMWVGQRVTVGRPPAPHVQRCWRCAPHFADDSRPAMQTQVKPPRFSVLVAAQVMADPQPQPSSSAMEEKNPSCPMEDKKDDPPQEPRAVPPAPPLDPSGLPMCAVGRYAMDNIEAFARSTEPQNEEQKIKFLRSVRALCDSAAAGNKAQELRVFCRRNEVAENIMVLLAEEPRGKLSSELWLQAIDSITALSKVDGVLEEKIPLYIVCFRSILLLPSEQDLDTKLYSKILMALDEMLHTLVFIHHNASIGEELKNVFQVLMPFTSLQSAAARERAVGRIWKLTHSLVLHCQETPHHSGQSRPVPYDQLCLPVLGQLVGTLILCCAFQEEKTHHCALGALHHLYTFILGRSRWEAQPDEKEKQEQWKDDHEFSLSWSTNTTVILLRFAKHFHSSERTDLILLALQGMRDCSNHNTQVASTLMAVLMVDFNPMPNDVQRIVAAIHRSRKLITEEQALRTIRGTFPWLATTSPRALTLSLLHCSPTCEKDIWELWELALSSVDVVPKMVQELLRLLEISPLGQETKAGVLPLAAATALHKLLRYLQHSPQVRLLFPELFVALVIQVVSSGELGQLQVTTIMKDPFSPSAPTSTIRMVVEAARSLMWGADMDGLATSMETNDLWARLLGAATWRSSMKSLAKMMLKSCRGQRGRTFSHLQKLLQFHQLQWREVPALTFYTELWSCQGQHKNNSRARRIFRKYIRSRKAESRELALRGLRDLYCGRMQLLLPDVLLWLQDIQAGVRLQAMRLLRDIAAQHPASIRAVIGQLAVHLLSCFNEDNAELRCRSMELFALLLEAQGRKQLLPQAKMSLLPLFIHMNEDIPNVAQVGAARGVTKSA
;
A
#
# COMPACT_ATOMS: atom_id res chain seq x y z
N MET A 1 12.89 -10.86 1.64
CA MET A 1 13.83 -9.72 1.74
C MET A 1 14.12 -9.28 0.33
N ASN A 2 13.71 -8.08 -0.09
CA ASN A 2 13.99 -7.53 -1.42
C ASN A 2 15.32 -6.76 -1.36
N TYR A 3 16.28 -7.12 -2.21
CA TYR A 3 17.64 -6.57 -2.25
C TYR A 3 17.77 -5.20 -2.99
N ASN A 4 16.67 -4.55 -3.38
CA ASN A 4 16.71 -3.43 -4.34
C ASN A 4 16.71 -2.00 -3.76
N GLU A 5 16.97 -1.80 -2.46
CA GLU A 5 17.04 -0.44 -1.88
C GLU A 5 18.17 -0.28 -0.85
N MET A 6 19.41 -0.65 -1.22
CA MET A 6 20.58 -0.14 -0.48
C MET A 6 21.13 1.12 -1.16
N PRO A 7 21.23 2.27 -0.47
CA PRO A 7 21.94 3.41 -1.01
C PRO A 7 23.43 3.05 -1.17
N ILE A 8 23.99 3.29 -2.35
CA ILE A 8 25.43 3.20 -2.59
C ILE A 8 26.09 4.35 -1.81
N VAL A 9 26.55 4.07 -0.59
CA VAL A 9 27.30 5.05 0.20
C VAL A 9 28.75 5.04 -0.27
N ILE A 10 29.20 6.14 -0.88
CA ILE A 10 30.60 6.38 -1.22
C ILE A 10 31.20 7.16 -0.05
N ILE A 11 32.06 6.52 0.74
CA ILE A 11 32.74 7.17 1.87
C ILE A 11 34.04 7.77 1.32
N ASP A 12 34.11 9.10 1.28
CA ASP A 12 35.36 9.84 1.10
C ASP A 12 36.07 9.95 2.46
N SER A 13 36.95 9.01 2.79
CA SER A 13 37.96 9.25 3.83
C SER A 13 39.17 8.32 3.70
N PRO A 14 40.41 8.85 3.77
CA PRO A 14 41.60 8.05 4.02
C PRO A 14 41.66 7.71 5.52
N ALA A 15 41.78 6.42 5.83
CA ALA A 15 41.95 5.82 7.15
C ALA A 15 42.29 6.77 8.33
N GLN A 16 41.35 6.95 9.26
CA GLN A 16 41.66 7.15 10.68
C GLN A 16 40.64 6.41 11.55
N THR A 17 41.17 5.45 12.31
CA THR A 17 40.53 4.78 13.44
C THR A 17 40.06 5.81 14.46
N VAL A 18 38.76 5.85 14.78
CA VAL A 18 38.26 6.60 15.94
C VAL A 18 37.59 5.60 16.88
N GLU A 19 38.29 5.33 17.98
CA GLU A 19 37.78 4.62 19.15
C GLU A 19 36.55 5.33 19.72
N LEU A 20 35.50 4.56 20.01
CA LEU A 20 34.36 4.99 20.80
C LEU A 20 34.80 5.21 22.25
N MET A 21 35.05 6.45 22.64
CA MET A 21 35.25 6.83 24.04
C MET A 21 33.97 7.50 24.58
N TRP A 22 33.21 6.74 25.36
CA TRP A 22 32.12 7.26 26.19
C TRP A 22 32.71 8.07 27.34
N VAL A 23 32.53 9.38 27.34
CA VAL A 23 32.74 10.23 28.52
C VAL A 23 31.43 10.92 28.86
N GLY A 24 30.82 10.46 29.96
CA GLY A 24 29.68 11.12 30.56
C GLY A 24 30.12 12.39 31.28
N GLN A 25 29.46 13.51 30.96
CA GLN A 25 29.54 14.72 31.76
C GLN A 25 28.13 15.23 32.08
N ARG A 26 27.83 15.24 33.39
CA ARG A 26 26.70 15.98 33.97
C ARG A 26 27.01 17.47 33.86
N VAL A 27 26.06 18.23 33.31
CA VAL A 27 26.00 19.69 33.52
C VAL A 27 24.62 20.02 34.07
N THR A 28 24.62 20.54 35.29
CA THR A 28 23.48 21.20 35.95
C THR A 28 23.48 22.70 35.67
N VAL A 29 22.31 23.32 35.87
CA VAL A 29 21.98 24.77 35.94
C VAL A 29 21.56 25.37 34.57
N GLY A 30 20.43 26.08 34.40
CA GLY A 30 19.39 26.60 35.31
C GLY A 30 18.20 27.20 34.52
N ARG A 31 17.06 27.43 35.21
CA ARG A 31 15.85 28.15 34.72
C ARG A 31 16.17 29.62 34.42
N PRO A 32 15.52 30.31 33.44
CA PRO A 32 14.15 30.87 33.59
C PRO A 32 13.38 31.08 32.24
N PRO A 33 12.35 31.96 32.13
CA PRO A 33 10.95 31.79 32.51
C PRO A 33 9.99 31.61 31.30
N ALA A 34 8.73 31.28 31.59
CA ALA A 34 7.66 31.04 30.62
C ALA A 34 7.16 32.33 29.91
N PRO A 35 6.62 32.22 28.68
CA PRO A 35 5.63 33.16 28.19
C PRO A 35 4.23 32.50 28.14
N HIS A 36 3.30 33.08 28.88
CA HIS A 36 1.87 32.94 28.65
C HIS A 36 1.52 33.52 27.27
N VAL A 37 0.94 32.73 26.37
CA VAL A 37 0.22 33.25 25.19
C VAL A 37 -1.16 32.60 25.15
N GLN A 38 -2.10 33.26 25.81
CA GLN A 38 -3.54 33.09 25.57
C GLN A 38 -3.86 33.77 24.23
N ARG A 39 -4.24 33.00 23.20
CA ARG A 39 -4.84 33.57 21.98
C ARG A 39 -6.36 33.53 22.10
N CYS A 40 -6.93 34.68 22.46
CA CYS A 40 -8.35 34.96 22.36
C CYS A 40 -8.78 34.97 20.88
N TRP A 41 -9.78 34.15 20.54
CA TRP A 41 -10.57 34.29 19.32
C TRP A 41 -11.88 34.98 19.67
N ARG A 42 -12.04 36.26 19.28
CA ARG A 42 -13.35 36.92 19.10
C ARG A 42 -13.17 38.25 18.34
N CYS A 43 -14.19 38.54 17.54
CA CYS A 43 -14.53 39.80 16.86
C CYS A 43 -14.10 39.96 15.40
N ALA A 44 -15.10 39.86 14.51
CA ALA A 44 -15.22 40.72 13.33
C ALA A 44 -16.57 41.46 13.45
N PRO A 45 -16.65 42.79 13.21
CA PRO A 45 -17.87 43.57 13.40
C PRO A 45 -18.72 43.71 12.13
N HIS A 46 -20.01 43.95 12.34
CA HIS A 46 -20.98 44.45 11.37
C HIS A 46 -20.69 45.91 10.97
N PHE A 47 -20.91 46.26 9.69
CA PHE A 47 -21.42 47.59 9.26
C PHE A 47 -22.19 47.48 7.94
N ALA A 48 -23.34 48.16 7.89
CA ALA A 48 -24.29 48.35 6.78
C ALA A 48 -23.76 49.43 5.79
N ASP A 49 -23.86 49.25 4.47
CA ASP A 49 -24.96 49.55 3.51
C ASP A 49 -25.05 51.04 3.09
N ASP A 50 -24.75 51.34 1.82
CA ASP A 50 -25.27 52.51 1.08
C ASP A 50 -25.12 52.40 -0.46
N SER A 51 -26.22 52.01 -1.12
CA SER A 51 -26.93 52.66 -2.26
C SER A 51 -26.25 53.12 -3.59
N ARG A 52 -26.41 52.27 -4.65
CA ARG A 52 -26.97 52.50 -6.05
C ARG A 52 -26.25 53.38 -7.13
N PRO A 53 -26.58 53.25 -8.47
CA PRO A 53 -27.39 52.25 -9.21
C PRO A 53 -26.82 51.69 -10.57
N ALA A 54 -27.39 50.53 -10.97
CA ALA A 54 -27.79 50.04 -12.31
C ALA A 54 -26.82 49.96 -13.53
N MET A 55 -26.68 48.73 -14.09
CA MET A 55 -27.14 48.41 -15.45
C MET A 55 -27.29 46.89 -15.64
N GLN A 56 -28.49 46.44 -16.02
CA GLN A 56 -28.83 45.05 -16.32
C GLN A 56 -28.29 44.63 -17.69
N THR A 57 -27.66 43.46 -17.78
CA THR A 57 -27.67 42.64 -19.01
C THR A 57 -27.97 41.19 -18.62
N GLN A 58 -29.12 40.71 -19.06
CA GLN A 58 -29.56 39.32 -18.96
C GLN A 58 -28.74 38.46 -19.93
N VAL A 59 -28.05 37.44 -19.41
CA VAL A 59 -27.72 36.23 -20.18
C VAL A 59 -28.05 35.02 -19.30
N LYS A 60 -29.06 34.24 -19.73
CA LYS A 60 -29.48 32.97 -19.12
C LYS A 60 -28.38 31.90 -19.31
N PRO A 61 -28.03 31.11 -18.28
CA PRO A 61 -27.35 29.84 -18.47
C PRO A 61 -28.37 28.70 -18.71
N PRO A 62 -28.02 27.68 -19.52
CA PRO A 62 -28.93 26.61 -19.91
C PRO A 62 -29.12 25.55 -18.82
N ARG A 63 -30.34 25.01 -18.75
CA ARG A 63 -30.73 23.86 -17.94
C ARG A 63 -30.13 22.59 -18.55
N PHE A 64 -29.28 21.88 -17.82
CA PHE A 64 -28.95 20.48 -18.11
C PHE A 64 -29.61 19.56 -17.09
N SER A 65 -30.53 18.76 -17.60
CA SER A 65 -31.30 17.73 -16.93
C SER A 65 -30.40 16.53 -16.62
N VAL A 66 -30.39 16.08 -15.37
CA VAL A 66 -29.72 14.85 -14.94
C VAL A 66 -30.58 13.66 -15.35
N LEU A 67 -30.14 12.92 -16.37
CA LEU A 67 -30.73 11.64 -16.77
C LEU A 67 -30.15 10.52 -15.90
N VAL A 68 -31.00 9.88 -15.12
CA VAL A 68 -30.67 8.68 -14.32
C VAL A 68 -30.70 7.48 -15.27
N ALA A 69 -29.52 6.95 -15.61
CA ALA A 69 -29.41 5.66 -16.28
C ALA A 69 -29.44 4.55 -15.23
N ALA A 70 -30.58 3.86 -15.16
CA ALA A 70 -30.71 2.57 -14.48
C ALA A 70 -30.11 1.48 -15.38
N GLN A 71 -29.19 0.68 -14.86
CA GLN A 71 -28.72 -0.53 -15.53
C GLN A 71 -29.04 -1.76 -14.69
N VAL A 72 -29.86 -2.59 -15.31
CA VAL A 72 -30.40 -3.87 -14.86
C VAL A 72 -29.27 -4.89 -14.84
N MET A 73 -28.95 -5.41 -13.66
CA MET A 73 -28.15 -6.63 -13.51
C MET A 73 -29.10 -7.81 -13.52
N ALA A 74 -29.05 -8.61 -14.59
CA ALA A 74 -29.73 -9.89 -14.67
C ALA A 74 -28.88 -10.96 -13.95
N ASP A 75 -29.47 -11.64 -12.97
CA ASP A 75 -28.96 -12.88 -12.38
C ASP A 75 -29.10 -14.05 -13.38
N PRO A 76 -28.15 -14.99 -13.46
CA PRO A 76 -28.42 -16.34 -13.93
C PRO A 76 -28.67 -17.27 -12.74
N GLN A 77 -29.88 -17.82 -12.64
CA GLN A 77 -30.19 -18.95 -11.77
C GLN A 77 -29.75 -20.30 -12.40
N PRO A 78 -29.59 -21.37 -11.58
CA PRO A 78 -28.92 -22.62 -11.99
C PRO A 78 -29.85 -23.83 -12.27
N GLN A 79 -29.30 -24.80 -13.03
CA GLN A 79 -29.63 -26.26 -13.17
C GLN A 79 -30.75 -26.70 -14.16
N PRO A 80 -30.88 -27.99 -14.63
CA PRO A 80 -30.04 -29.22 -14.48
C PRO A 80 -29.79 -30.11 -15.77
N SER A 81 -28.78 -30.99 -15.69
CA SER A 81 -28.59 -32.38 -16.23
C SER A 81 -28.93 -32.84 -17.68
N SER A 82 -27.93 -33.43 -18.38
CA SER A 82 -27.82 -34.88 -18.75
C SER A 82 -27.27 -35.20 -20.17
N SER A 83 -26.34 -36.17 -20.23
CA SER A 83 -25.84 -37.02 -21.35
C SER A 83 -25.06 -36.39 -22.52
N ALA A 84 -24.17 -37.05 -23.25
CA ALA A 84 -23.20 -38.15 -23.05
C ALA A 84 -22.39 -38.23 -24.37
N MET A 85 -21.04 -38.27 -24.32
CA MET A 85 -20.12 -39.09 -25.15
C MET A 85 -18.70 -38.49 -25.31
N GLU A 86 -17.72 -39.37 -25.03
CA GLU A 86 -16.36 -39.51 -25.60
C GLU A 86 -15.29 -38.45 -25.34
N GLU A 87 -14.54 -38.65 -24.25
CA GLU A 87 -13.16 -38.19 -24.07
C GLU A 87 -12.18 -39.23 -24.65
N LYS A 88 -11.18 -38.76 -25.40
CA LYS A 88 -10.09 -39.57 -25.94
C LYS A 88 -8.74 -38.94 -25.59
N ASN A 89 -8.09 -39.48 -24.57
CA ASN A 89 -6.65 -39.29 -24.28
C ASN A 89 -5.80 -40.15 -25.23
N PRO A 90 -4.57 -39.74 -25.56
CA PRO A 90 -3.52 -40.67 -25.95
C PRO A 90 -2.44 -40.79 -24.85
N SER A 91 -2.51 -41.94 -24.18
CA SER A 91 -1.46 -42.87 -23.75
C SER A 91 0.03 -42.45 -23.78
N CYS A 92 0.72 -42.69 -22.66
CA CYS A 92 2.07 -43.25 -22.59
C CYS A 92 2.01 -44.55 -21.76
N PRO A 93 2.61 -45.68 -22.18
CA PRO A 93 2.54 -46.92 -21.43
C PRO A 93 3.66 -47.07 -20.38
N MET A 94 3.28 -47.85 -19.37
CA MET A 94 3.85 -48.09 -18.05
C MET A 94 4.95 -49.17 -18.01
N GLU A 95 5.48 -49.33 -16.78
CA GLU A 95 5.82 -50.57 -16.05
C GLU A 95 7.31 -50.70 -15.72
N ASP A 96 7.77 -51.09 -14.52
CA ASP A 96 7.19 -51.32 -13.19
C ASP A 96 8.39 -51.69 -12.28
N LYS A 97 8.40 -51.34 -10.98
CA LYS A 97 9.06 -52.11 -9.87
C LYS A 97 9.24 -51.34 -8.55
N LYS A 98 8.46 -51.79 -7.56
CA LYS A 98 8.82 -52.28 -6.19
C LYS A 98 9.92 -51.59 -5.35
N ASP A 99 9.50 -51.25 -4.12
CA ASP A 99 10.26 -50.76 -2.96
C ASP A 99 11.26 -51.77 -2.34
N ASP A 100 12.38 -51.26 -1.79
CA ASP A 100 13.13 -51.77 -0.62
C ASP A 100 14.07 -50.65 -0.02
N PRO A 101 14.55 -50.75 1.25
CA PRO A 101 14.83 -49.61 2.17
C PRO A 101 16.32 -49.13 2.19
N PRO A 102 16.72 -48.11 3.01
CA PRO A 102 17.80 -47.17 2.66
C PRO A 102 19.21 -47.71 2.93
N GLN A 103 20.14 -47.46 2.00
CA GLN A 103 21.59 -47.62 2.18
C GLN A 103 22.34 -46.29 2.02
N GLU A 104 23.38 -46.13 2.84
CA GLU A 104 24.29 -44.97 2.99
C GLU A 104 24.86 -44.38 1.68
N PRO A 105 25.25 -43.09 1.67
CA PRO A 105 25.75 -42.42 0.48
C PRO A 105 27.14 -42.95 0.08
N ARG A 106 27.21 -43.65 -1.06
CA ARG A 106 28.47 -43.87 -1.79
C ARG A 106 28.75 -42.72 -2.74
N ALA A 107 30.00 -42.27 -2.74
CA ALA A 107 30.54 -41.20 -3.55
C ALA A 107 30.25 -41.38 -5.05
N VAL A 108 29.76 -40.32 -5.68
CA VAL A 108 29.61 -40.20 -7.13
C VAL A 108 30.99 -39.93 -7.74
N PRO A 109 31.45 -40.69 -8.76
CA PRO A 109 32.71 -40.39 -9.44
C PRO A 109 32.55 -39.12 -10.30
N PRO A 110 33.63 -38.36 -10.52
CA PRO A 110 33.57 -37.12 -11.29
C PRO A 110 33.18 -37.41 -12.75
N ALA A 111 32.47 -36.45 -13.35
CA ALA A 111 32.10 -36.46 -14.76
C ALA A 111 33.34 -36.64 -15.66
N PRO A 112 33.20 -37.28 -16.83
CA PRO A 112 34.33 -37.51 -17.74
C PRO A 112 34.89 -36.18 -18.26
N PRO A 113 36.20 -36.09 -18.51
CA PRO A 113 36.80 -34.90 -19.09
C PRO A 113 36.37 -34.77 -20.55
N LEU A 114 35.85 -33.60 -20.91
CA LEU A 114 35.65 -33.20 -22.30
C LEU A 114 37.01 -33.13 -22.99
N ASP A 115 37.09 -33.84 -24.11
CA ASP A 115 38.26 -34.04 -24.98
C ASP A 115 38.75 -32.69 -25.58
N PRO A 116 40.04 -32.31 -25.46
CA PRO A 116 40.53 -30.98 -25.81
C PRO A 116 41.10 -30.91 -27.25
N SER A 117 40.36 -31.38 -28.26
CA SER A 117 40.79 -31.15 -29.65
C SER A 117 39.70 -31.25 -30.71
N GLY A 118 39.38 -30.13 -31.36
CA GLY A 118 39.30 -30.09 -32.82
C GLY A 118 38.08 -29.44 -33.48
N LEU A 119 38.07 -28.10 -33.59
CA LEU A 119 37.98 -27.34 -34.86
C LEU A 119 38.30 -25.85 -34.58
N PRO A 120 38.98 -25.16 -35.51
CA PRO A 120 40.14 -24.33 -35.18
C PRO A 120 39.74 -23.00 -34.54
N MET A 121 39.97 -22.88 -33.23
CA MET A 121 40.34 -21.58 -32.69
C MET A 121 41.66 -21.16 -33.34
N CYS A 122 41.79 -19.89 -33.72
CA CYS A 122 43.06 -19.34 -34.17
C CYS A 122 44.16 -19.63 -33.14
N ALA A 123 45.41 -19.82 -33.57
CA ALA A 123 46.55 -20.01 -32.65
C ALA A 123 46.63 -18.90 -31.59
N VAL A 124 46.21 -17.69 -31.97
CA VAL A 124 46.08 -16.50 -31.10
C VAL A 124 45.06 -16.71 -29.97
N GLY A 125 43.90 -17.32 -30.27
CA GLY A 125 42.85 -17.57 -29.28
C GLY A 125 43.25 -18.63 -28.24
N ARG A 126 43.97 -19.68 -28.65
CA ARG A 126 44.50 -20.69 -27.71
C ARG A 126 45.55 -20.09 -26.79
N TYR A 127 46.51 -19.36 -27.34
CA TYR A 127 47.53 -18.66 -26.57
C TYR A 127 46.92 -17.68 -25.54
N ALA A 128 45.85 -16.98 -25.92
CA ALA A 128 45.13 -16.08 -25.03
C ALA A 128 44.44 -16.82 -23.86
N MET A 129 43.78 -17.96 -24.12
CA MET A 129 43.17 -18.80 -23.08
C MET A 129 44.21 -19.31 -22.08
N ASP A 130 45.35 -19.81 -22.56
CA ASP A 130 46.42 -20.33 -21.70
C ASP A 130 46.96 -19.24 -20.76
N ASN A 131 47.14 -18.01 -21.26
CA ASN A 131 47.58 -16.88 -20.43
C ASN A 131 46.52 -16.47 -19.39
N ILE A 132 45.23 -16.54 -19.73
CA ILE A 132 44.13 -16.21 -18.81
C ILE A 132 44.03 -17.26 -17.70
N GLU A 133 44.11 -18.55 -18.03
CA GLU A 133 44.09 -19.62 -17.02
C GLU A 133 45.32 -19.57 -16.10
N ALA A 134 46.51 -19.30 -16.67
CA ALA A 134 47.73 -19.17 -15.90
C ALA A 134 47.66 -17.99 -14.91
N PHE A 135 47.06 -16.89 -15.34
CA PHE A 135 46.83 -15.72 -14.49
C PHE A 135 45.83 -16.01 -13.38
N ALA A 136 44.68 -16.63 -13.71
CA ALA A 136 43.62 -16.95 -12.76
C ALA A 136 44.04 -17.98 -11.70
N ARG A 137 44.96 -18.90 -12.03
CA ARG A 137 45.49 -19.90 -11.08
C ARG A 137 46.70 -19.43 -10.28
N SER A 138 47.25 -18.25 -10.59
CA SER A 138 48.43 -17.71 -9.91
C SER A 138 48.07 -17.25 -8.49
N THR A 139 48.78 -17.76 -7.50
CA THR A 139 48.69 -17.30 -6.10
C THR A 139 49.76 -16.26 -5.74
N GLU A 140 50.67 -15.95 -6.66
CA GLU A 140 51.77 -15.01 -6.47
C GLU A 140 51.39 -13.58 -6.90
N PRO A 141 51.94 -12.53 -6.24
CA PRO A 141 51.70 -11.14 -6.62
C PRO A 141 52.22 -10.87 -8.03
N GLN A 142 51.32 -10.42 -8.90
CA GLN A 142 51.58 -10.25 -10.33
C GLN A 142 52.29 -8.94 -10.61
N ASN A 143 53.30 -8.97 -11.48
CA ASN A 143 53.97 -7.77 -11.96
C ASN A 143 53.12 -7.04 -13.03
N GLU A 144 53.43 -5.78 -13.32
CA GLU A 144 52.65 -5.00 -14.32
C GLU A 144 52.60 -5.65 -15.70
N GLU A 145 53.69 -6.29 -16.14
CA GLU A 145 53.75 -6.94 -17.44
C GLU A 145 52.79 -8.14 -17.52
N GLN A 146 52.68 -8.94 -16.46
CA GLN A 146 51.72 -10.04 -16.33
C GLN A 146 50.29 -9.52 -16.32
N LYS A 147 50.01 -8.43 -15.59
CA LYS A 147 48.69 -7.78 -15.54
C LYS A 147 48.27 -7.27 -16.93
N ILE A 148 49.15 -6.58 -17.64
CA ILE A 148 48.90 -6.10 -19.00
C ILE A 148 48.77 -7.27 -20.00
N LYS A 149 49.59 -8.31 -19.86
CA LYS A 149 49.53 -9.51 -20.71
C LYS A 149 48.19 -10.24 -20.55
N PHE A 150 47.67 -10.33 -19.33
CA PHE A 150 46.34 -10.86 -19.04
C PHE A 150 45.25 -10.05 -19.77
N LEU A 151 45.22 -8.72 -19.59
CA LEU A 151 44.22 -7.84 -20.22
C LEU A 151 44.26 -7.92 -21.76
N ARG A 152 45.45 -7.88 -22.37
CA ARG A 152 45.60 -8.07 -23.83
C ARG A 152 45.13 -9.44 -24.30
N SER A 153 45.33 -10.48 -23.49
CA SER A 153 44.85 -11.83 -23.80
C SER A 153 43.31 -11.89 -23.76
N VAL A 154 42.67 -11.22 -22.80
CA VAL A 154 41.20 -11.09 -22.75
C VAL A 154 40.67 -10.43 -24.02
N ARG A 155 41.23 -9.29 -24.43
CA ARG A 155 40.84 -8.62 -25.67
C ARG A 155 41.03 -9.50 -26.91
N ALA A 156 42.20 -10.10 -27.08
CA ALA A 156 42.50 -10.97 -28.22
C ALA A 156 41.56 -12.19 -28.29
N LEU A 157 41.16 -12.70 -27.13
CA LEU A 157 40.18 -13.79 -27.03
C LEU A 157 38.79 -13.34 -27.48
N CYS A 158 38.32 -12.17 -27.03
CA CYS A 158 37.04 -11.59 -27.46
C CYS A 158 37.00 -11.30 -28.96
N ASP A 159 38.06 -10.71 -29.51
CA ASP A 159 38.16 -10.39 -30.94
C ASP A 159 38.16 -11.67 -31.79
N SER A 160 38.87 -12.72 -31.34
CA SER A 160 38.87 -14.03 -32.01
C SER A 160 37.52 -14.75 -31.91
N ALA A 161 36.77 -14.55 -30.82
CA ALA A 161 35.46 -15.18 -30.62
C ALA A 161 34.35 -14.49 -31.43
N ALA A 162 34.42 -13.15 -31.57
CA ALA A 162 33.53 -12.37 -32.41
C ALA A 162 33.62 -12.77 -33.90
N ALA A 163 34.82 -13.13 -34.37
CA ALA A 163 35.04 -13.62 -35.73
C ALA A 163 34.55 -15.07 -35.96
N GLY A 164 34.39 -15.87 -34.90
CA GLY A 164 34.09 -17.31 -34.97
C GLY A 164 32.68 -17.72 -34.53
N ASN A 165 31.82 -16.79 -34.10
CA ASN A 165 30.49 -17.04 -33.55
C ASN A 165 30.47 -18.03 -32.36
N LYS A 166 31.40 -17.88 -31.41
CA LYS A 166 31.61 -18.78 -30.25
C LYS A 166 31.27 -18.14 -28.90
N ALA A 167 30.23 -17.30 -28.85
CA ALA A 167 29.88 -16.53 -27.66
C ALA A 167 29.58 -17.40 -26.43
N GLN A 168 28.92 -18.54 -26.61
CA GLN A 168 28.54 -19.44 -25.51
C GLN A 168 29.74 -20.15 -24.88
N GLU A 169 30.71 -20.59 -25.68
CA GLU A 169 31.95 -21.21 -25.18
C GLU A 169 32.79 -20.18 -24.42
N LEU A 170 32.88 -18.95 -24.96
CA LEU A 170 33.59 -17.86 -24.29
C LEU A 170 32.94 -17.50 -22.95
N ARG A 171 31.61 -17.46 -22.88
CA ARG A 171 30.87 -17.19 -21.65
C ARG A 171 31.19 -18.20 -20.56
N VAL A 172 31.18 -19.50 -20.87
CA VAL A 172 31.53 -20.56 -19.91
C VAL A 172 32.98 -20.42 -19.45
N PHE A 173 33.90 -20.12 -20.38
CA PHE A 173 35.31 -19.92 -20.07
C PHE A 173 35.56 -18.70 -19.16
N CYS A 174 34.94 -17.55 -19.47
CA CYS A 174 35.09 -16.33 -18.69
C CYS A 174 34.53 -16.48 -17.27
N ARG A 175 33.39 -17.17 -17.12
CA ARG A 175 32.83 -17.48 -15.79
C ARG A 175 33.74 -18.42 -15.00
N ARG A 176 34.26 -19.48 -15.63
CA ARG A 176 35.12 -20.47 -14.96
C ARG A 176 36.43 -19.85 -14.44
N ASN A 177 36.95 -18.85 -15.14
CA ASN A 177 38.21 -18.19 -14.81
C ASN A 177 38.01 -16.81 -14.16
N GLU A 178 36.78 -16.47 -13.74
CA GLU A 178 36.46 -15.24 -13.00
C GLU A 178 37.06 -13.99 -13.66
N VAL A 179 36.95 -13.90 -15.00
CA VAL A 179 37.67 -12.89 -15.79
C VAL A 179 37.24 -11.47 -15.42
N ALA A 180 35.94 -11.26 -15.16
CA ALA A 180 35.41 -9.96 -14.77
C ALA A 180 35.88 -9.56 -13.36
N GLU A 181 35.89 -10.50 -12.42
CA GLU A 181 36.37 -10.33 -11.05
C GLU A 181 37.85 -9.99 -11.01
N ASN A 182 38.66 -10.71 -11.80
CA ASN A 182 40.09 -10.42 -11.95
C ASN A 182 40.33 -9.01 -12.50
N ILE A 183 39.57 -8.56 -13.51
CA ILE A 183 39.65 -7.17 -13.99
C ILE A 183 39.25 -6.17 -12.89
N MET A 184 38.20 -6.46 -12.11
CA MET A 184 37.79 -5.61 -10.99
C MET A 184 38.88 -5.49 -9.92
N VAL A 185 39.52 -6.59 -9.54
CA VAL A 185 40.64 -6.59 -8.57
C VAL A 185 41.79 -5.75 -9.09
N LEU A 186 42.17 -5.90 -10.37
CA LEU A 186 43.21 -5.09 -10.99
C LEU A 186 42.90 -3.60 -10.95
N LEU A 187 41.68 -3.21 -11.27
CA LEU A 187 41.24 -1.81 -11.18
C LEU A 187 41.23 -1.32 -9.73
N ALA A 188 40.88 -2.15 -8.75
CA ALA A 188 40.82 -1.74 -7.34
C ALA A 188 42.21 -1.55 -6.69
N GLU A 189 43.20 -2.35 -7.10
CA GLU A 189 44.57 -2.35 -6.55
C GLU A 189 45.46 -1.22 -7.08
N GLU A 190 45.11 -0.60 -8.20
CA GLU A 190 45.95 0.41 -8.84
C GLU A 190 46.11 1.70 -7.99
N PRO A 191 47.33 2.26 -7.91
CA PRO A 191 47.60 3.44 -7.10
C PRO A 191 46.92 4.70 -7.66
N ARG A 192 46.05 5.30 -6.84
CA ARG A 192 45.25 6.48 -7.20
C ARG A 192 46.06 7.78 -7.34
N GLY A 193 47.31 7.80 -6.89
CA GLY A 193 48.14 9.00 -6.80
C GLY A 193 48.97 9.32 -8.05
N LYS A 194 49.11 8.39 -9.01
CA LYS A 194 49.90 8.58 -10.24
C LYS A 194 49.30 7.78 -11.41
N LEU A 195 48.90 8.46 -12.50
CA LEU A 195 48.63 7.84 -13.79
C LEU A 195 49.98 7.54 -14.49
N SER A 196 50.66 6.45 -14.13
CA SER A 196 51.91 6.04 -14.78
C SER A 196 51.78 4.77 -15.64
N SER A 197 50.66 4.05 -15.56
CA SER A 197 50.49 2.73 -16.18
C SER A 197 49.44 2.73 -17.28
N GLU A 198 49.71 2.04 -18.40
CA GLU A 198 48.76 1.77 -19.49
C GLU A 198 47.65 0.79 -19.04
N LEU A 199 47.77 0.21 -17.84
CA LEU A 199 46.88 -0.80 -17.31
C LEU A 199 45.40 -0.36 -17.31
N TRP A 200 45.09 0.89 -16.95
CA TRP A 200 43.73 1.43 -17.01
C TRP A 200 43.12 1.39 -18.41
N LEU A 201 43.90 1.80 -19.41
CA LEU A 201 43.47 1.81 -20.80
C LEU A 201 43.20 0.38 -21.25
N GLN A 202 44.13 -0.54 -20.98
CA GLN A 202 44.00 -1.96 -21.34
C GLN A 202 42.82 -2.65 -20.61
N ALA A 203 42.51 -2.24 -19.38
CA ALA A 203 41.39 -2.79 -18.63
C ALA A 203 40.04 -2.31 -19.17
N ILE A 204 39.86 -1.01 -19.42
CA ILE A 204 38.65 -0.45 -20.05
C ILE A 204 38.45 -1.07 -21.44
N ASP A 205 39.53 -1.18 -22.20
CA ASP A 205 39.57 -1.80 -23.51
C ASP A 205 39.15 -3.29 -23.49
N SER A 206 39.57 -4.02 -22.46
CA SER A 206 39.18 -5.42 -22.25
C SER A 206 37.71 -5.54 -21.91
N ILE A 207 37.18 -4.63 -21.08
CA ILE A 207 35.74 -4.56 -20.76
C ILE A 207 34.94 -4.22 -22.01
N THR A 208 35.40 -3.28 -22.84
CA THR A 208 34.78 -2.95 -24.14
C THR A 208 34.79 -4.12 -25.10
N ALA A 209 35.83 -4.97 -25.06
CA ALA A 209 35.87 -6.19 -25.88
C ALA A 209 34.92 -7.27 -25.34
N LEU A 210 34.85 -7.44 -24.02
CA LEU A 210 33.92 -8.36 -23.35
C LEU A 210 32.45 -7.97 -23.57
N SER A 211 32.14 -6.66 -23.61
CA SER A 211 30.78 -6.18 -23.82
C SER A 211 30.24 -6.44 -25.23
N LYS A 212 31.12 -6.64 -26.21
CA LYS A 212 30.73 -7.00 -27.59
C LYS A 212 30.27 -8.44 -27.73
N VAL A 213 30.53 -9.29 -26.74
CA VAL A 213 30.15 -10.71 -26.78
C VAL A 213 28.95 -10.95 -25.86
N ASP A 214 27.86 -11.42 -26.46
CA ASP A 214 26.58 -11.60 -25.77
C ASP A 214 26.69 -12.54 -24.56
N GLY A 215 26.12 -12.10 -23.44
CA GLY A 215 25.99 -12.87 -22.20
C GLY A 215 27.27 -13.07 -21.38
N VAL A 216 28.43 -12.52 -21.76
CA VAL A 216 29.70 -12.73 -21.04
C VAL A 216 29.76 -11.94 -19.72
N LEU A 217 29.19 -10.74 -19.67
CA LEU A 217 29.09 -9.91 -18.47
C LEU A 217 27.69 -10.02 -17.86
N GLU A 218 27.55 -10.82 -16.79
CA GLU A 218 26.26 -11.07 -16.12
C GLU A 218 25.96 -10.09 -14.99
N GLU A 219 26.93 -9.85 -14.11
CA GLU A 219 26.80 -8.87 -13.02
C GLU A 219 27.55 -7.58 -13.37
N LYS A 220 26.90 -6.70 -14.13
CA LYS A 220 27.53 -5.46 -14.63
C LYS A 220 27.64 -4.35 -13.59
N ILE A 221 26.76 -4.32 -12.58
CA ILE A 221 26.71 -3.24 -11.58
C ILE A 221 28.00 -3.17 -10.74
N PRO A 222 28.53 -4.27 -10.17
CA PRO A 222 29.81 -4.23 -9.45
C PRO A 222 30.96 -3.73 -10.32
N LEU A 223 31.01 -4.16 -11.59
CA LEU A 223 32.01 -3.72 -12.55
C LEU A 223 31.93 -2.21 -12.80
N TYR A 224 30.73 -1.67 -13.03
CA TYR A 224 30.51 -0.22 -13.16
C TYR A 224 30.97 0.54 -11.92
N ILE A 225 30.62 0.05 -10.72
CA ILE A 225 31.02 0.68 -9.45
C ILE A 225 32.55 0.74 -9.33
N VAL A 226 33.25 -0.37 -9.57
CA VAL A 226 34.72 -0.44 -9.47
C VAL A 226 35.38 0.44 -10.54
N CYS A 227 34.93 0.37 -11.80
CA CYS A 227 35.47 1.18 -12.88
C CYS A 227 35.31 2.69 -12.61
N PHE A 228 34.10 3.12 -12.25
CA PHE A 228 33.82 4.54 -12.02
C PHE A 228 34.51 5.07 -10.77
N ARG A 229 34.53 4.32 -9.66
CA ARG A 229 35.29 4.73 -8.47
C ARG A 229 36.76 4.95 -8.79
N SER A 230 37.31 4.09 -9.62
CA SER A 230 38.73 4.11 -9.93
C SER A 230 39.14 5.26 -10.84
N ILE A 231 38.29 5.60 -11.83
CA ILE A 231 38.61 6.64 -12.83
C ILE A 231 38.09 8.02 -12.40
N LEU A 232 36.87 8.09 -11.83
CA LEU A 232 36.25 9.39 -11.50
C LEU A 232 36.92 10.05 -10.29
N LEU A 233 37.48 9.27 -9.36
CA LEU A 233 38.16 9.76 -8.16
C LEU A 233 39.65 10.06 -8.34
N LEU A 234 40.16 10.07 -9.58
CA LEU A 234 41.54 10.45 -9.87
C LEU A 234 41.83 11.91 -9.44
N PRO A 235 43.11 12.29 -9.18
CA PRO A 235 43.52 13.68 -8.92
C PRO A 235 43.14 14.65 -10.03
N SER A 236 43.30 15.96 -9.83
CA SER A 236 42.97 16.98 -10.83
C SER A 236 43.72 16.76 -12.15
N GLU A 237 43.16 17.21 -13.27
CA GLU A 237 43.80 17.16 -14.60
C GLU A 237 45.18 17.86 -14.60
N GLN A 238 45.38 18.83 -13.71
CA GLN A 238 46.64 19.57 -13.56
C GLN A 238 47.78 18.72 -12.97
N ASP A 239 47.46 17.63 -12.27
CA ASP A 239 48.42 16.77 -11.56
C ASP A 239 48.77 15.50 -12.35
N LEU A 240 48.24 15.35 -13.57
CA LEU A 240 48.24 14.12 -14.35
C LEU A 240 48.77 14.33 -15.78
N ASP A 241 49.27 13.27 -16.42
CA ASP A 241 49.61 13.31 -17.85
C ASP A 241 48.33 13.50 -18.68
N THR A 242 48.16 14.71 -19.21
CA THR A 242 46.98 15.16 -19.98
C THR A 242 46.69 14.28 -21.20
N LYS A 243 47.71 13.70 -21.85
CA LYS A 243 47.52 12.85 -23.03
C LYS A 243 47.01 11.46 -22.65
N LEU A 244 47.55 10.86 -21.60
CA LEU A 244 47.07 9.56 -21.12
C LEU A 244 45.68 9.68 -20.49
N TYR A 245 45.46 10.75 -19.73
CA TYR A 245 44.19 11.06 -19.10
C TYR A 245 43.04 11.22 -20.11
N SER A 246 43.24 12.02 -21.17
CA SER A 246 42.23 12.20 -22.23
C SER A 246 41.90 10.89 -22.96
N LYS A 247 42.92 10.05 -23.23
CA LYS A 247 42.72 8.72 -23.82
C LYS A 247 41.88 7.79 -22.93
N ILE A 248 42.12 7.79 -21.62
CA ILE A 248 41.35 6.97 -20.66
C ILE A 248 39.88 7.41 -20.65
N LEU A 249 39.61 8.72 -20.62
CA LEU A 249 38.24 9.22 -20.65
C LEU A 249 37.53 8.92 -21.98
N MET A 250 38.22 9.00 -23.10
CA MET A 250 37.68 8.59 -24.40
C MET A 250 37.40 7.10 -24.46
N ALA A 251 38.31 6.26 -23.94
CA ALA A 251 38.09 4.82 -23.87
C ALA A 251 36.89 4.47 -22.97
N LEU A 252 36.70 5.21 -21.88
CA LEU A 252 35.55 5.06 -21.00
C LEU A 252 34.24 5.45 -21.70
N ASP A 253 34.24 6.56 -22.45
CA ASP A 253 33.09 6.98 -23.26
C ASP A 253 32.72 5.91 -24.31
N GLU A 254 33.72 5.36 -25.01
CA GLU A 254 33.54 4.31 -26.01
C GLU A 254 33.04 3.00 -25.39
N MET A 255 33.58 2.64 -24.22
CA MET A 255 33.12 1.48 -23.46
C MET A 255 31.64 1.60 -23.11
N LEU A 256 31.22 2.75 -22.58
CA LEU A 256 29.84 3.00 -22.20
C LEU A 256 28.90 3.05 -23.41
N HIS A 257 29.34 3.66 -24.51
CA HIS A 257 28.59 3.66 -25.77
C HIS A 257 28.38 2.24 -26.30
N THR A 258 29.44 1.42 -26.33
CA THR A 258 29.38 0.02 -26.79
C THR A 258 28.47 -0.83 -25.92
N LEU A 259 28.58 -0.69 -24.60
CA LEU A 259 27.78 -1.40 -23.59
C LEU A 259 26.29 -1.13 -23.72
N VAL A 260 25.91 0.10 -24.04
CA VAL A 260 24.51 0.53 -24.04
C VAL A 260 23.86 0.39 -25.41
N PHE A 261 24.53 0.83 -26.48
CA PHE A 261 23.89 1.03 -27.79
C PHE A 261 24.25 -0.02 -28.85
N ILE A 262 25.38 -0.73 -28.70
CA ILE A 262 25.86 -1.65 -29.73
C ILE A 262 25.52 -3.11 -29.39
N HIS A 263 25.91 -3.60 -28.21
CA HIS A 263 25.72 -5.01 -27.83
C HIS A 263 25.12 -5.11 -26.41
N HIS A 264 23.80 -4.93 -26.32
CA HIS A 264 23.09 -4.91 -25.05
C HIS A 264 22.57 -6.32 -24.69
N ASN A 265 22.92 -6.81 -23.49
CA ASN A 265 22.38 -8.08 -22.95
C ASN A 265 20.97 -7.91 -22.36
N ALA A 266 20.54 -6.66 -22.13
CA ALA A 266 19.24 -6.26 -21.58
C ALA A 266 18.68 -5.06 -22.38
N SER A 267 17.42 -4.65 -22.20
CA SER A 267 16.89 -3.49 -22.93
C SER A 267 17.75 -2.24 -22.70
N ILE A 268 17.90 -1.41 -23.74
CA ILE A 268 18.68 -0.16 -23.70
C ILE A 268 18.30 0.71 -22.50
N GLY A 269 17.00 0.77 -22.18
CA GLY A 269 16.48 1.51 -21.03
C GLY A 269 16.98 0.99 -19.67
N GLU A 270 17.11 -0.33 -19.49
CA GLU A 270 17.61 -0.93 -18.24
C GLU A 270 19.13 -0.76 -18.11
N GLU A 271 19.89 -0.87 -19.20
CA GLU A 271 21.33 -0.59 -19.19
C GLU A 271 21.62 0.88 -18.89
N LEU A 272 20.89 1.81 -19.52
CA LEU A 272 21.00 3.25 -19.20
C LEU A 272 20.66 3.52 -17.74
N LYS A 273 19.62 2.89 -17.21
CA LYS A 273 19.28 2.97 -15.79
C LYS A 273 20.42 2.50 -14.91
N ASN A 274 20.99 1.32 -15.17
CA ASN A 274 22.09 0.77 -14.38
C ASN A 274 23.31 1.70 -14.39
N VAL A 275 23.70 2.20 -15.57
CA VAL A 275 24.85 3.11 -15.73
C VAL A 275 24.59 4.44 -15.00
N PHE A 276 23.44 5.08 -15.22
CA PHE A 276 23.13 6.36 -14.58
C PHE A 276 22.97 6.24 -13.06
N GLN A 277 22.38 5.15 -12.55
CA GLN A 277 22.28 4.93 -11.10
C GLN A 277 23.64 4.85 -10.42
N VAL A 278 24.66 4.30 -11.09
CA VAL A 278 26.03 4.25 -10.55
C VAL A 278 26.75 5.58 -10.75
N LEU A 279 26.52 6.32 -11.84
CA LEU A 279 27.17 7.62 -12.11
C LEU A 279 26.64 8.77 -11.25
N MET A 280 25.32 8.82 -10.98
CA MET A 280 24.68 9.94 -10.28
C MET A 280 25.32 10.29 -8.92
N PRO A 281 25.66 9.34 -8.02
CA PRO A 281 26.34 9.66 -6.76
C PRO A 281 27.61 10.50 -6.93
N PHE A 282 28.39 10.27 -7.99
CA PHE A 282 29.64 11.00 -8.26
C PHE A 282 29.41 12.46 -8.66
N THR A 283 28.23 12.80 -9.19
CA THR A 283 27.87 14.18 -9.54
C THR A 283 27.68 15.09 -8.32
N SER A 284 27.52 14.48 -7.13
CA SER A 284 27.29 15.18 -5.86
C SER A 284 28.49 15.12 -4.91
N LEU A 285 29.66 14.68 -5.38
CA LEU A 285 30.87 14.63 -4.55
C LEU A 285 31.44 16.03 -4.27
N GLN A 286 32.21 16.13 -3.18
CA GLN A 286 32.95 17.36 -2.84
C GLN A 286 34.04 17.68 -3.87
N SER A 287 34.64 16.65 -4.49
CA SER A 287 35.66 16.82 -5.53
C SER A 287 35.06 17.37 -6.83
N ALA A 288 35.41 18.62 -7.17
CA ALA A 288 35.00 19.28 -8.42
C ALA A 288 35.42 18.49 -9.67
N ALA A 289 36.63 17.92 -9.67
CA ALA A 289 37.12 17.10 -10.79
C ALA A 289 36.30 15.80 -10.96
N ALA A 290 35.89 15.17 -9.86
CA ALA A 290 35.03 13.98 -9.92
C ALA A 290 33.63 14.33 -10.45
N ARG A 291 33.05 15.46 -10.01
CA ARG A 291 31.77 15.97 -10.54
C ARG A 291 31.84 16.24 -12.03
N GLU A 292 32.85 16.99 -12.48
CA GLU A 292 33.06 17.34 -13.89
C GLU A 292 33.10 16.08 -14.76
N ARG A 293 33.90 15.07 -14.35
CA ARG A 293 34.00 13.81 -15.09
C ARG A 293 32.69 13.07 -15.14
N ALA A 294 32.00 12.93 -14.01
CA ALA A 294 30.73 12.22 -13.93
C ALA A 294 29.67 12.86 -14.84
N VAL A 295 29.50 14.18 -14.74
CA VAL A 295 28.56 14.94 -15.58
C VAL A 295 28.97 14.90 -17.05
N GLY A 296 30.28 14.93 -17.34
CA GLY A 296 30.82 14.75 -18.69
C GLY A 296 30.45 13.40 -19.31
N ARG A 297 30.59 12.29 -18.56
CA ARG A 297 30.15 10.95 -19.02
C ARG A 297 28.64 10.90 -19.27
N ILE A 298 27.85 11.51 -18.38
CA ILE A 298 26.40 11.61 -18.55
C ILE A 298 26.07 12.38 -19.83
N TRP A 299 26.72 13.52 -20.08
CA TRP A 299 26.51 14.32 -21.29
C TRP A 299 26.83 13.56 -22.58
N LYS A 300 27.94 12.82 -22.62
CA LYS A 300 28.31 11.99 -23.78
C LYS A 300 27.31 10.87 -24.02
N LEU A 301 26.85 10.20 -22.96
CA LEU A 301 25.84 9.15 -23.06
C LEU A 301 24.48 9.66 -23.52
N THR A 302 24.04 10.83 -23.03
CA THR A 302 22.78 11.42 -23.50
C THR A 302 22.88 11.90 -24.93
N HIS A 303 24.07 12.32 -25.39
CA HIS A 303 24.31 12.61 -26.81
C HIS A 303 24.16 11.35 -27.67
N SER A 304 24.82 10.25 -27.29
CA SER A 304 24.69 8.97 -27.99
C SER A 304 23.25 8.45 -28.02
N LEU A 305 22.48 8.67 -26.96
CA LEU A 305 21.05 8.33 -26.92
C LEU A 305 20.28 9.07 -28.02
N VAL A 306 20.48 10.38 -28.15
CA VAL A 306 19.80 11.18 -29.18
C VAL A 306 20.19 10.74 -30.58
N LEU A 307 21.49 10.49 -30.83
CA LEU A 307 21.95 9.99 -32.12
C LEU A 307 21.32 8.63 -32.45
N HIS A 308 21.30 7.71 -31.50
CA HIS A 308 20.67 6.40 -31.67
C HIS A 308 19.18 6.51 -32.00
N CYS A 309 18.46 7.44 -31.37
CA CYS A 309 17.06 7.72 -31.69
C CYS A 309 16.84 8.38 -33.07
N GLN A 310 17.88 8.99 -33.66
CA GLN A 310 17.82 9.68 -34.96
C GLN A 310 18.33 8.81 -36.12
N GLU A 311 19.23 7.86 -35.88
CA GLU A 311 19.96 7.08 -36.89
C GLU A 311 19.16 5.94 -37.56
N THR A 312 17.89 5.69 -37.20
CA THR A 312 17.07 4.73 -37.99
C THR A 312 16.73 5.32 -39.37
N PRO A 313 17.27 4.80 -40.47
CA PRO A 313 17.17 5.46 -41.77
C PRO A 313 15.77 5.34 -42.37
N HIS A 314 15.29 6.44 -42.95
CA HIS A 314 14.17 6.49 -43.89
C HIS A 314 14.42 5.76 -45.23
N HIS A 315 15.28 4.73 -45.25
CA HIS A 315 15.67 4.01 -46.46
C HIS A 315 15.18 2.56 -46.45
N SER A 316 13.86 2.44 -46.52
CA SER A 316 13.07 1.34 -47.12
C SER A 316 11.69 1.40 -46.47
N GLY A 317 10.65 1.42 -47.29
CA GLY A 317 9.27 1.79 -46.90
C GLY A 317 8.55 0.84 -45.95
N GLN A 318 9.23 0.15 -45.02
CA GLN A 318 8.60 -0.80 -44.09
C GLN A 318 9.29 -0.99 -42.73
N SER A 319 10.37 -0.27 -42.39
CA SER A 319 10.93 -0.31 -41.03
C SER A 319 10.45 0.86 -40.18
N ARG A 320 9.55 0.58 -39.24
CA ARG A 320 9.14 1.52 -38.18
C ARG A 320 10.37 1.93 -37.35
N PRO A 321 10.46 3.19 -36.87
CA PRO A 321 11.40 3.58 -35.82
C PRO A 321 11.33 2.61 -34.64
N VAL A 322 12.43 2.40 -33.92
CA VAL A 322 12.42 1.63 -32.65
C VAL A 322 11.24 2.15 -31.82
N PRO A 323 10.29 1.29 -31.39
CA PRO A 323 9.15 1.76 -30.63
C PRO A 323 9.65 2.48 -29.39
N TYR A 324 9.28 3.76 -29.20
CA TYR A 324 9.63 4.49 -27.97
C TYR A 324 9.09 3.77 -26.71
N ASP A 325 8.09 2.90 -26.87
CA ASP A 325 7.59 1.95 -25.87
C ASP A 325 8.68 1.00 -25.31
N GLN A 326 9.77 0.75 -26.07
CA GLN A 326 10.92 -0.05 -25.64
C GLN A 326 12.05 0.79 -25.01
N LEU A 327 12.02 2.12 -25.19
CA LEU A 327 13.00 3.10 -24.70
C LEU A 327 12.42 3.89 -23.51
N CYS A 328 11.92 3.19 -22.50
CA CYS A 328 11.64 3.82 -21.21
C CYS A 328 12.97 4.10 -20.49
N LEU A 329 13.26 5.36 -20.18
CA LEU A 329 14.36 5.73 -19.29
C LEU A 329 13.82 5.87 -17.86
N PRO A 330 13.85 4.82 -17.01
CA PRO A 330 13.10 4.80 -15.75
C PRO A 330 13.65 5.76 -14.68
N VAL A 331 14.84 6.33 -14.92
CA VAL A 331 15.52 7.29 -14.04
C VAL A 331 15.55 8.70 -14.61
N LEU A 332 14.79 8.98 -15.68
CA LEU A 332 14.79 10.28 -16.36
C LEU A 332 14.56 11.44 -15.39
N GLY A 333 13.61 11.28 -14.47
CA GLY A 333 13.31 12.32 -13.49
C GLY A 333 14.48 12.62 -12.55
N GLN A 334 15.12 11.58 -12.02
CA GLN A 334 16.30 11.70 -11.16
C GLN A 334 17.47 12.32 -11.91
N LEU A 335 17.69 11.90 -13.16
CA LEU A 335 18.77 12.38 -14.00
C LEU A 335 18.63 13.87 -14.31
N VAL A 336 17.46 14.31 -14.76
CA VAL A 336 17.17 15.72 -15.06
C VAL A 336 17.32 16.58 -13.82
N GLY A 337 16.77 16.15 -12.67
CA GLY A 337 16.95 16.88 -11.42
C GLY A 337 18.43 17.01 -11.04
N THR A 338 19.23 15.95 -11.22
CA THR A 338 20.64 15.92 -10.84
C THR A 338 21.43 16.90 -11.69
N LEU A 339 21.18 16.91 -13.00
CA LEU A 339 21.81 17.84 -13.93
C LEU A 339 21.41 19.29 -13.64
N ILE A 340 20.15 19.56 -13.28
CA ILE A 340 19.73 20.92 -12.92
C ILE A 340 20.44 21.41 -11.65
N LEU A 341 20.60 20.54 -10.65
CA LEU A 341 21.41 20.87 -9.47
C LEU A 341 22.88 21.09 -9.85
N CYS A 342 23.42 20.33 -10.81
CA CYS A 342 24.79 20.52 -11.31
C CYS A 342 24.99 21.86 -12.03
N CYS A 343 23.96 22.40 -12.68
CA CYS A 343 24.01 23.75 -13.25
C CYS A 343 24.15 24.86 -12.19
N ALA A 344 24.00 24.56 -10.90
CA ALA A 344 24.20 25.54 -9.83
C ALA A 344 25.66 25.62 -9.34
N PHE A 345 26.54 24.71 -9.79
CA PHE A 345 27.96 24.74 -9.42
C PHE A 345 28.69 25.90 -10.10
N GLN A 346 29.73 26.41 -9.43
CA GLN A 346 30.54 27.51 -9.97
C GLN A 346 31.51 27.05 -11.07
N GLU A 347 31.75 25.74 -11.21
CA GLU A 347 32.66 25.21 -12.23
C GLU A 347 32.04 25.27 -13.63
N GLU A 348 32.64 26.08 -14.52
CA GLU A 348 32.15 26.32 -15.88
C GLU A 348 32.02 25.02 -16.70
N LYS A 349 32.97 24.09 -16.57
CA LYS A 349 32.95 22.82 -17.31
C LYS A 349 31.80 21.90 -16.86
N THR A 350 31.56 21.78 -15.56
CA THR A 350 30.44 20.99 -15.00
C THR A 350 29.10 21.60 -15.42
N HIS A 351 28.98 22.93 -15.32
CA HIS A 351 27.81 23.67 -15.77
C HIS A 351 27.53 23.46 -17.27
N HIS A 352 28.56 23.56 -18.11
CA HIS A 352 28.43 23.37 -19.56
C HIS A 352 28.01 21.93 -19.91
N CYS A 353 28.64 20.92 -19.32
CA CYS A 353 28.27 19.52 -19.54
C CYS A 353 26.84 19.24 -19.06
N ALA A 354 26.42 19.80 -17.92
CA ALA A 354 25.08 19.63 -17.39
C ALA A 354 24.01 20.24 -18.31
N LEU A 355 24.22 21.47 -18.78
CA LEU A 355 23.31 22.11 -19.74
C LEU A 355 23.25 21.36 -21.08
N GLY A 356 24.40 20.89 -21.59
CA GLY A 356 24.44 20.07 -22.80
C GLY A 356 23.67 18.76 -22.63
N ALA A 357 23.82 18.09 -21.48
CA ALA A 357 23.09 16.88 -21.17
C ALA A 357 21.58 17.11 -21.08
N LEU A 358 21.15 18.24 -20.47
CA LEU A 358 19.75 18.63 -20.40
C LEU A 358 19.17 18.91 -21.80
N HIS A 359 19.91 19.57 -22.68
CA HIS A 359 19.46 19.82 -24.06
C HIS A 359 19.23 18.51 -24.83
N HIS A 360 20.15 17.54 -24.70
CA HIS A 360 19.99 16.22 -25.30
C HIS A 360 18.78 15.47 -24.73
N LEU A 361 18.60 15.47 -23.40
CA LEU A 361 17.45 14.82 -22.76
C LEU A 361 16.13 15.49 -23.14
N TYR A 362 16.11 16.82 -23.31
CA TYR A 362 14.92 17.53 -23.78
C TYR A 362 14.59 17.12 -25.22
N THR A 363 15.61 17.05 -26.10
CA THR A 363 15.45 16.57 -27.48
C THR A 363 14.88 15.14 -27.52
N PHE A 364 15.35 14.26 -26.65
CA PHE A 364 14.82 12.90 -26.49
C PHE A 364 13.33 12.90 -26.08
N ILE A 365 12.93 13.73 -25.10
CA ILE A 365 11.54 13.84 -24.64
C ILE A 365 10.62 14.42 -25.71
N LEU A 366 11.09 15.37 -26.52
CA LEU A 366 10.33 15.87 -27.67
C LEU A 366 10.08 14.78 -28.70
N GLY A 367 11.06 13.88 -28.90
CA GLY A 367 10.90 12.67 -29.70
C GLY A 367 9.81 11.75 -29.14
N ARG A 368 9.86 11.46 -27.83
CA ARG A 368 8.82 10.68 -27.13
C ARG A 368 7.43 11.29 -27.27
N SER A 369 7.30 12.58 -26.98
CA SER A 369 6.01 13.29 -26.99
C SER A 369 5.37 13.33 -28.38
N ARG A 370 6.19 13.46 -29.44
CA ARG A 370 5.73 13.41 -30.82
C ARG A 370 5.21 12.02 -31.21
N TRP A 371 5.81 10.97 -30.66
CA TRP A 371 5.39 9.59 -30.89
C TRP A 371 4.08 9.25 -30.15
N GLU A 372 3.93 9.73 -28.93
CA GLU A 372 2.74 9.51 -28.10
C GLU A 372 1.51 10.31 -28.57
N ALA A 373 1.71 11.42 -29.30
CA ALA A 373 0.64 12.26 -29.83
C ALA A 373 -0.10 11.58 -31.00
N GLN A 374 -1.44 11.62 -30.97
CA GLN A 374 -2.25 11.12 -32.08
C GLN A 374 -2.32 12.17 -33.22
N PRO A 375 -2.47 11.75 -34.49
CA PRO A 375 -2.47 12.66 -35.64
C PRO A 375 -3.54 13.77 -35.61
N ASP A 376 -4.64 13.55 -34.89
CA ASP A 376 -5.81 14.43 -34.87
C ASP A 376 -5.79 15.51 -33.76
N GLU A 377 -4.79 15.50 -32.88
CA GLU A 377 -4.70 16.41 -31.72
C GLU A 377 -4.00 17.75 -32.06
N LYS A 378 -4.73 18.67 -32.72
CA LYS A 378 -4.20 19.99 -33.14
C LYS A 378 -3.50 20.79 -32.03
N GLU A 379 -4.05 20.76 -30.81
CA GLU A 379 -3.51 21.50 -29.65
C GLU A 379 -2.14 20.95 -29.22
N LYS A 380 -1.95 19.62 -29.25
CA LYS A 380 -0.65 19.00 -28.96
C LYS A 380 0.38 19.27 -30.07
N GLN A 381 -0.07 19.41 -31.31
CA GLN A 381 0.80 19.75 -32.43
C GLN A 381 1.31 21.19 -32.36
N GLU A 382 0.48 22.14 -31.93
CA GLU A 382 0.90 23.52 -31.67
C GLU A 382 1.84 23.60 -30.46
N GLN A 383 1.54 22.86 -29.38
CA GLN A 383 2.41 22.76 -28.21
C GLN A 383 3.79 22.19 -28.59
N TRP A 384 3.84 21.13 -29.41
CA TRP A 384 5.11 20.56 -29.88
C TRP A 384 5.93 21.55 -30.72
N LYS A 385 5.29 22.40 -31.53
CA LYS A 385 6.00 23.42 -32.32
C LYS A 385 6.66 24.46 -31.41
N ASP A 386 5.95 24.97 -30.41
CA ASP A 386 6.53 25.88 -29.39
C ASP A 386 7.67 25.20 -28.63
N ASP A 387 7.49 23.95 -28.23
CA ASP A 387 8.51 23.21 -27.49
C ASP A 387 9.74 22.88 -28.36
N HIS A 388 9.56 22.65 -29.67
CA HIS A 388 10.64 22.49 -30.64
C HIS A 388 11.38 23.82 -30.90
N GLU A 389 10.66 24.92 -31.03
CA GLU A 389 11.24 26.27 -31.14
C GLU A 389 12.09 26.61 -29.91
N PHE A 390 11.62 26.27 -28.71
CA PHE A 390 12.41 26.38 -27.48
C PHE A 390 13.69 25.53 -27.52
N SER A 391 13.62 24.30 -28.06
CA SER A 391 14.80 23.44 -28.20
C SER A 391 15.87 24.03 -29.12
N LEU A 392 15.47 24.84 -30.10
CA LEU A 392 16.37 25.57 -31.00
C LEU A 392 16.91 26.85 -30.34
N SER A 393 16.14 27.47 -29.46
CA SER A 393 16.47 28.68 -28.69
C SER A 393 16.83 28.35 -27.23
N TRP A 394 17.67 27.33 -27.04
CA TRP A 394 17.98 26.76 -25.73
C TRP A 394 18.48 27.81 -24.72
N SER A 395 17.83 27.85 -23.56
CA SER A 395 18.14 28.80 -22.49
C SER A 395 19.16 28.25 -21.48
N THR A 396 19.95 29.10 -20.85
CA THR A 396 20.77 28.74 -19.67
C THR A 396 20.01 28.83 -18.35
N ASN A 397 18.77 29.36 -18.36
CA ASN A 397 17.96 29.53 -17.17
C ASN A 397 17.34 28.20 -16.72
N THR A 398 17.86 27.64 -15.63
CA THR A 398 17.45 26.34 -15.08
C THR A 398 15.98 26.26 -14.71
N THR A 399 15.36 27.36 -14.28
CA THR A 399 13.92 27.41 -13.94
C THR A 399 13.06 27.30 -15.20
N VAL A 400 13.45 27.97 -16.28
CA VAL A 400 12.75 27.90 -17.58
C VAL A 400 12.88 26.50 -18.16
N ILE A 401 14.10 25.93 -18.13
CA ILE A 401 14.34 24.54 -18.54
C ILE A 401 13.45 23.59 -17.74
N LEU A 402 13.44 23.70 -16.42
CA LEU A 402 12.63 22.83 -15.55
C LEU A 402 11.14 22.90 -15.89
N LEU A 403 10.58 24.10 -16.09
CA LEU A 403 9.18 24.28 -16.45
C LEU A 403 8.84 23.58 -17.77
N ARG A 404 9.75 23.63 -18.75
CA ARG A 404 9.58 22.94 -20.03
C ARG A 404 9.60 21.41 -19.85
N PHE A 405 10.54 20.86 -19.09
CA PHE A 405 10.55 19.43 -18.76
C PHE A 405 9.29 18.97 -18.00
N ALA A 406 8.85 19.74 -17.00
CA ALA A 406 7.73 19.37 -16.14
C ALA A 406 6.39 19.20 -16.90
N LYS A 407 6.24 19.84 -18.08
CA LYS A 407 5.08 19.67 -18.96
C LYS A 407 4.99 18.28 -19.60
N HIS A 408 6.13 17.62 -19.82
CA HIS A 408 6.21 16.34 -20.53
C HIS A 408 6.38 15.14 -19.60
N PHE A 409 6.56 15.36 -18.30
CA PHE A 409 6.79 14.30 -17.32
C PHE A 409 5.52 13.61 -16.85
N HIS A 410 5.60 12.29 -16.74
CA HIS A 410 4.65 11.48 -15.99
C HIS A 410 4.71 11.83 -14.50
N SER A 411 3.65 11.48 -13.75
CA SER A 411 3.59 11.80 -12.31
C SER A 411 4.73 11.18 -11.52
N SER A 412 5.20 9.99 -11.90
CA SER A 412 6.34 9.30 -11.27
C SER A 412 7.66 10.00 -11.54
N GLU A 413 7.92 10.43 -12.78
CA GLU A 413 9.12 11.19 -13.17
C GLU A 413 9.17 12.52 -12.42
N ARG A 414 8.05 13.23 -12.37
CA ARG A 414 7.93 14.49 -11.63
C ARG A 414 8.13 14.31 -10.13
N THR A 415 7.63 13.20 -9.58
CA THR A 415 7.87 12.81 -8.18
C THR A 415 9.36 12.59 -7.91
N ASP A 416 10.07 11.93 -8.82
CA ASP A 416 11.51 11.71 -8.68
C ASP A 416 12.29 13.03 -8.61
N LEU A 417 11.90 14.05 -9.38
CA LEU A 417 12.51 15.39 -9.26
C LEU A 417 12.22 16.03 -7.90
N ILE A 418 10.98 15.92 -7.39
CA ILE A 418 10.63 16.46 -6.07
C ILE A 418 11.46 15.76 -4.98
N LEU A 419 11.64 14.44 -5.06
CA LEU A 419 12.46 13.67 -4.14
C LEU A 419 13.92 14.09 -4.20
N LEU A 420 14.46 14.36 -5.40
CA LEU A 420 15.82 14.83 -5.54
C LEU A 420 15.99 16.28 -5.05
N ALA A 421 15.02 17.15 -5.29
CA ALA A 421 15.02 18.50 -4.72
C ALA A 421 15.02 18.45 -3.17
N LEU A 422 14.25 17.53 -2.57
CA LEU A 422 14.29 17.23 -1.13
C LEU A 422 15.66 16.74 -0.66
N GLN A 423 16.32 15.89 -1.45
CA GLN A 423 17.68 15.44 -1.16
C GLN A 423 18.69 16.60 -1.26
N GLY A 424 18.62 17.44 -2.30
CA GLY A 424 19.48 18.61 -2.46
C GLY A 424 19.29 19.65 -1.36
N MET A 425 18.07 19.79 -0.81
CA MET A 425 17.83 20.63 0.37
C MET A 425 18.43 20.07 1.66
N ARG A 426 18.55 18.73 1.76
CA ARG A 426 19.16 18.04 2.90
C ARG A 426 20.68 18.07 2.84
N ASP A 427 21.26 17.80 1.68
CA ASP A 427 22.69 17.63 1.47
C ASP A 427 23.33 18.97 1.06
N CYS A 428 23.17 20.00 1.92
CA CYS A 428 23.56 21.39 1.64
C CYS A 428 25.07 21.60 1.44
N SER A 429 25.91 20.65 1.89
CA SER A 429 27.35 20.64 1.61
C SER A 429 27.68 20.36 0.14
N ASN A 430 26.79 19.64 -0.55
CA ASN A 430 27.01 19.13 -1.90
C ASN A 430 26.15 19.84 -2.95
N HIS A 431 25.03 20.45 -2.55
CA HIS A 431 24.08 21.07 -3.47
C HIS A 431 23.69 22.48 -3.03
N ASN A 432 23.36 23.33 -4.00
CA ASN A 432 22.80 24.65 -3.71
C ASN A 432 21.36 24.53 -3.19
N THR A 433 21.17 24.74 -1.89
CA THR A 433 19.87 24.62 -1.22
C THR A 433 18.81 25.58 -1.75
N GLN A 434 19.20 26.77 -2.22
CA GLN A 434 18.27 27.74 -2.81
C GLN A 434 17.72 27.24 -4.15
N VAL A 435 18.60 26.68 -4.99
CA VAL A 435 18.20 26.07 -6.26
C VAL A 435 17.28 24.89 -5.97
N ALA A 436 17.69 23.96 -5.09
CA ALA A 436 16.86 22.81 -4.71
C ALA A 436 15.48 23.21 -4.16
N SER A 437 15.41 24.24 -3.32
CA SER A 437 14.15 24.78 -2.79
C SER A 437 13.26 25.37 -3.90
N THR A 438 13.86 26.07 -4.86
CA THR A 438 13.16 26.66 -6.01
C THR A 438 12.63 25.57 -6.95
N LEU A 439 13.43 24.52 -7.20
CA LEU A 439 13.00 23.36 -8.00
C LEU A 439 11.77 22.70 -7.40
N MET A 440 11.79 22.42 -6.10
CA MET A 440 10.62 21.85 -5.43
C MET A 440 9.41 22.78 -5.58
N ALA A 441 9.55 24.08 -5.28
CA ALA A 441 8.44 25.03 -5.36
C ALA A 441 7.81 25.09 -6.76
N VAL A 442 8.63 25.12 -7.82
CA VAL A 442 8.17 25.15 -9.22
C VAL A 442 7.49 23.84 -9.60
N LEU A 443 8.04 22.70 -9.20
CA LEU A 443 7.49 21.38 -9.52
C LEU A 443 6.15 21.10 -8.87
N MET A 444 5.84 21.77 -7.75
CA MET A 444 4.54 21.65 -7.09
C MET A 444 3.40 22.35 -7.87
N VAL A 445 3.71 23.35 -8.70
CA VAL A 445 2.70 24.10 -9.45
C VAL A 445 2.09 23.22 -10.55
N ASP A 446 0.76 23.08 -10.58
CA ASP A 446 0.03 22.23 -11.55
C ASP A 446 0.36 20.72 -11.48
N PHE A 447 0.96 20.24 -10.39
CA PHE A 447 1.21 18.81 -10.21
C PHE A 447 -0.06 18.08 -9.77
N ASN A 448 -0.38 16.95 -10.41
CA ASN A 448 -1.49 16.09 -10.01
C ASN A 448 -0.97 14.71 -9.51
N PRO A 449 -0.57 14.59 -8.23
CA PRO A 449 0.08 13.41 -7.69
C PRO A 449 -0.86 12.21 -7.59
N MET A 450 -0.38 11.03 -7.97
CA MET A 450 -1.05 9.76 -7.66
C MET A 450 -0.86 9.42 -6.17
N PRO A 451 -1.69 8.52 -5.58
CA PRO A 451 -1.56 8.15 -4.18
C PRO A 451 -0.17 7.63 -3.78
N ASN A 452 0.50 6.88 -4.68
CA ASN A 452 1.87 6.39 -4.46
C ASN A 452 2.88 7.55 -4.45
N ASP A 453 2.69 8.58 -5.27
CA ASP A 453 3.55 9.76 -5.33
C ASP A 453 3.49 10.52 -4.00
N VAL A 454 2.29 10.73 -3.46
CA VAL A 454 2.09 11.35 -2.14
C VAL A 454 2.81 10.56 -1.06
N GLN A 455 2.72 9.23 -1.09
CA GLN A 455 3.40 8.37 -0.10
C GLN A 455 4.92 8.52 -0.16
N ARG A 456 5.51 8.50 -1.36
CA ARG A 456 6.96 8.68 -1.55
C ARG A 456 7.42 10.05 -1.06
N ILE A 457 6.70 11.12 -1.42
CA ILE A 457 7.02 12.50 -1.03
C ILE A 457 6.93 12.66 0.49
N VAL A 458 5.84 12.21 1.12
CA VAL A 458 5.64 12.34 2.57
C VAL A 458 6.70 11.56 3.36
N ALA A 459 7.02 10.33 2.92
CA ALA A 459 8.07 9.53 3.53
C ALA A 459 9.45 10.20 3.41
N ALA A 460 9.75 10.81 2.27
CA ALA A 460 10.99 11.55 2.07
C ALA A 460 11.06 12.82 2.93
N ILE A 461 9.98 13.60 3.01
CA ILE A 461 9.91 14.77 3.89
C ILE A 461 10.12 14.35 5.34
N HIS A 462 9.45 13.29 5.81
CA HIS A 462 9.63 12.79 7.17
C HIS A 462 11.08 12.43 7.48
N ARG A 463 11.77 11.75 6.57
CA ARG A 463 13.19 11.36 6.74
C ARG A 463 14.15 12.54 6.65
N SER A 464 13.89 13.50 5.76
CA SER A 464 14.84 14.58 5.46
C SER A 464 14.66 15.82 6.34
N ARG A 465 13.44 16.14 6.80
CA ARG A 465 13.12 17.42 7.45
C ARG A 465 14.00 17.78 8.63
N LYS A 466 14.37 16.82 9.49
CA LYS A 466 15.21 17.07 10.68
C LYS A 466 16.67 17.37 10.33
N LEU A 467 17.10 16.95 9.15
CA LEU A 467 18.47 17.12 8.66
C LEU A 467 18.63 18.42 7.86
N ILE A 468 17.53 19.10 7.52
CA ILE A 468 17.54 20.38 6.80
C ILE A 468 17.70 21.51 7.81
N THR A 469 18.80 22.26 7.71
CA THR A 469 19.10 23.41 8.58
C THR A 469 18.62 24.74 8.02
N GLU A 470 18.47 24.84 6.69
CA GLU A 470 18.13 26.07 5.98
C GLU A 470 16.63 26.44 6.10
N GLU A 471 16.34 27.65 6.58
CA GLU A 471 14.96 28.07 6.85
C GLU A 471 14.15 28.23 5.56
N GLN A 472 14.76 28.61 4.43
CA GLN A 472 14.04 28.70 3.14
C GLN A 472 13.55 27.32 2.67
N ALA A 473 14.37 26.28 2.83
CA ALA A 473 13.99 24.90 2.49
C ALA A 473 12.85 24.41 3.39
N LEU A 474 12.91 24.71 4.69
CA LEU A 474 11.85 24.41 5.64
C LEU A 474 10.55 25.17 5.30
N ARG A 475 10.62 26.43 4.88
CA ARG A 475 9.45 27.20 4.40
C ARG A 475 8.81 26.54 3.17
N THR A 476 9.60 26.10 2.20
CA THR A 476 9.09 25.38 1.02
C THR A 476 8.35 24.10 1.42
N ILE A 477 8.90 23.31 2.34
CA ILE A 477 8.22 22.11 2.87
C ILE A 477 6.92 22.48 3.58
N ARG A 478 6.93 23.51 4.44
CA ARG A 478 5.74 24.00 5.16
C ARG A 478 4.65 24.49 4.21
N GLY A 479 5.01 25.13 3.09
CA GLY A 479 4.06 25.56 2.05
C GLY A 479 3.51 24.39 1.22
N THR A 480 4.28 23.33 1.03
CA THR A 480 3.92 22.16 0.22
C THR A 480 2.90 21.24 0.90
N PHE A 481 3.01 21.09 2.22
CA PHE A 481 2.21 20.13 2.98
C PHE A 481 0.68 20.39 2.96
N PRO A 482 0.21 21.62 3.20
CA PRO A 482 -1.22 21.96 3.10
C PRO A 482 -1.77 21.67 1.70
N TRP A 483 -0.99 21.95 0.65
CA TRP A 483 -1.36 21.68 -0.72
C TRP A 483 -1.54 20.17 -0.98
N LEU A 484 -0.59 19.33 -0.52
CA LEU A 484 -0.72 17.86 -0.61
C LEU A 484 -1.99 17.36 0.08
N ALA A 485 -2.32 17.99 1.21
CA ALA A 485 -3.49 17.67 2.01
C ALA A 485 -4.80 18.04 1.29
N THR A 486 -4.83 19.16 0.57
CA THR A 486 -5.98 19.56 -0.25
C THR A 486 -6.15 18.68 -1.49
N THR A 487 -5.05 18.29 -2.15
CA THR A 487 -5.07 17.54 -3.41
C THR A 487 -5.39 16.06 -3.21
N SER A 488 -4.81 15.42 -2.19
CA SER A 488 -5.07 13.99 -1.90
C SER A 488 -5.12 13.69 -0.39
N PRO A 489 -6.19 14.13 0.31
CA PRO A 489 -6.30 14.01 1.77
C PRO A 489 -6.24 12.55 2.25
N ARG A 490 -6.80 11.64 1.47
CA ARG A 490 -6.79 10.19 1.76
C ARG A 490 -5.38 9.61 1.71
N ALA A 491 -4.67 9.84 0.60
CA ALA A 491 -3.31 9.32 0.43
C ALA A 491 -2.37 9.93 1.48
N LEU A 492 -2.51 11.23 1.78
CA LEU A 492 -1.74 11.89 2.82
C LEU A 492 -2.00 11.29 4.21
N THR A 493 -3.27 11.09 4.58
CA THR A 493 -3.65 10.48 5.87
C THR A 493 -3.01 9.10 6.02
N LEU A 494 -3.13 8.25 5.00
CA LEU A 494 -2.51 6.93 5.01
C LEU A 494 -0.99 7.03 5.11
N SER A 495 -0.36 7.92 4.35
CA SER A 495 1.10 8.09 4.33
C SER A 495 1.65 8.51 5.69
N LEU A 496 0.97 9.44 6.38
CA LEU A 496 1.33 9.87 7.73
C LEU A 496 1.23 8.74 8.75
N LEU A 497 0.18 7.91 8.67
CA LEU A 497 0.02 6.75 9.53
C LEU A 497 1.07 5.67 9.27
N HIS A 498 1.48 5.47 8.00
CA HIS A 498 2.56 4.56 7.66
C HIS A 498 3.93 5.06 8.12
N CYS A 499 4.14 6.39 8.17
CA CYS A 499 5.39 6.96 8.67
C CYS A 499 5.56 6.77 10.19
N SER A 500 4.49 6.88 10.97
CA SER A 500 4.50 6.58 12.41
C SER A 500 3.11 6.13 12.89
N PRO A 501 2.94 4.85 13.27
CA PRO A 501 1.68 4.37 13.82
C PRO A 501 1.40 4.92 15.23
N THR A 502 2.44 5.31 15.97
CA THR A 502 2.37 5.94 17.30
C THR A 502 2.08 7.45 17.23
N CYS A 503 2.12 8.03 16.02
CA CYS A 503 2.00 9.47 15.76
C CYS A 503 2.87 10.29 16.70
N GLU A 504 4.16 9.99 16.81
CA GLU A 504 5.12 10.71 17.66
C GLU A 504 5.13 12.22 17.39
N LYS A 505 5.74 12.99 18.31
CA LYS A 505 5.78 14.46 18.25
C LYS A 505 6.25 14.95 16.88
N ASP A 506 7.25 14.30 16.29
CA ASP A 506 7.84 14.69 15.01
C ASP A 506 6.87 14.55 13.83
N ILE A 507 6.11 13.46 13.79
CA ILE A 507 5.07 13.24 12.78
C ILE A 507 3.87 14.13 13.04
N TRP A 508 3.56 14.41 14.30
CA TRP A 508 2.45 15.30 14.65
C TRP A 508 2.63 16.72 14.10
N GLU A 509 3.86 17.23 14.03
CA GLU A 509 4.12 18.53 13.38
C GLU A 509 3.76 18.51 11.88
N LEU A 510 3.92 17.38 11.19
CA LEU A 510 3.45 17.24 9.80
C LEU A 510 1.92 17.17 9.71
N TRP A 511 1.26 16.57 10.71
CA TRP A 511 -0.20 16.64 10.83
C TRP A 511 -0.67 18.08 11.00
N GLU A 512 -0.04 18.88 11.85
CA GLU A 512 -0.40 20.29 12.06
C GLU A 512 -0.26 21.11 10.77
N LEU A 513 0.79 20.87 9.97
CA LEU A 513 0.93 21.48 8.65
C LEU A 513 -0.21 21.06 7.70
N ALA A 514 -0.57 19.77 7.66
CA ALA A 514 -1.68 19.29 6.83
C ALA A 514 -3.03 19.88 7.25
N LEU A 515 -3.25 20.02 8.57
CA LEU A 515 -4.47 20.53 9.18
C LEU A 515 -4.59 22.06 9.11
N SER A 516 -3.59 22.76 8.58
CA SER A 516 -3.64 24.22 8.39
C SER A 516 -4.72 24.65 7.38
N SER A 517 -5.19 23.73 6.53
CA SER A 517 -6.34 23.95 5.64
C SER A 517 -7.64 23.38 6.23
N VAL A 518 -8.65 24.24 6.43
CA VAL A 518 -9.91 23.89 7.12
C VAL A 518 -10.73 22.83 6.36
N ASP A 519 -10.67 22.84 5.03
CA ASP A 519 -11.46 21.96 4.16
C ASP A 519 -10.96 20.50 4.13
N VAL A 520 -9.73 20.29 4.61
CA VAL A 520 -9.06 18.99 4.62
C VAL A 520 -9.51 18.14 5.81
N VAL A 521 -9.76 18.79 6.94
CA VAL A 521 -10.03 18.13 8.22
C VAL A 521 -11.17 17.10 8.15
N PRO A 522 -12.36 17.40 7.59
CA PRO A 522 -13.44 16.40 7.52
C PRO A 522 -13.06 15.17 6.68
N LYS A 523 -12.27 15.37 5.62
CA LYS A 523 -11.84 14.30 4.70
C LYS A 523 -10.84 13.37 5.38
N MET A 524 -9.90 13.92 6.16
CA MET A 524 -8.94 13.12 6.93
C MET A 524 -9.64 12.34 8.05
N VAL A 525 -10.53 12.98 8.80
CA VAL A 525 -11.30 12.32 9.87
C VAL A 525 -12.19 11.20 9.30
N GLN A 526 -12.77 11.41 8.12
CA GLN A 526 -13.54 10.38 7.43
C GLN A 526 -12.68 9.17 7.02
N GLU A 527 -11.42 9.39 6.62
CA GLU A 527 -10.50 8.29 6.34
C GLU A 527 -10.09 7.55 7.61
N LEU A 528 -9.85 8.26 8.73
CA LEU A 528 -9.61 7.63 10.03
C LEU A 528 -10.80 6.76 10.47
N LEU A 529 -12.03 7.25 10.29
CA LEU A 529 -13.26 6.48 10.53
C LEU A 529 -13.28 5.20 9.69
N ARG A 530 -12.97 5.30 8.38
CA ARG A 530 -12.91 4.13 7.50
C ARG A 530 -11.87 3.11 7.98
N LEU A 531 -10.72 3.54 8.47
CA LEU A 531 -9.69 2.63 8.99
C LEU A 531 -10.12 1.92 10.27
N LEU A 532 -10.76 2.63 11.19
CA LEU A 532 -11.45 2.03 12.35
C LEU A 532 -12.57 1.07 11.91
N GLU A 533 -13.10 1.29 10.71
CA GLU A 533 -14.10 0.46 10.06
C GLU A 533 -13.52 -0.51 9.01
N ILE A 534 -12.27 -0.95 9.07
CA ILE A 534 -11.79 -2.04 8.20
C ILE A 534 -11.45 -3.32 8.99
N SER A 535 -10.79 -3.23 10.13
CA SER A 535 -10.30 -4.40 10.87
C SER A 535 -10.44 -4.21 12.39
N PRO A 536 -10.66 -5.26 13.20
CA PRO A 536 -10.60 -5.12 14.65
C PRO A 536 -9.17 -4.85 15.11
N LEU A 537 -9.02 -4.21 16.27
CA LEU A 537 -7.71 -4.00 16.90
C LEU A 537 -7.04 -5.35 17.25
N GLY A 538 -5.73 -5.44 17.07
CA GLY A 538 -4.92 -6.53 17.60
C GLY A 538 -4.85 -7.81 16.75
N GLN A 539 -5.33 -7.82 15.50
CA GLN A 539 -4.88 -8.85 14.56
C GLN A 539 -3.40 -8.63 14.25
N GLU A 540 -2.54 -9.62 14.47
CA GLU A 540 -1.08 -9.60 14.16
C GLU A 540 -0.76 -9.49 12.66
N THR A 541 -1.73 -9.13 11.83
CA THR A 541 -1.54 -8.85 10.42
C THR A 541 -1.16 -7.38 10.22
N LYS A 542 -0.45 -7.05 9.12
CA LYS A 542 -0.18 -5.66 8.72
C LYS A 542 -1.45 -4.78 8.68
N ALA A 543 -2.63 -5.39 8.53
CA ALA A 543 -3.94 -4.73 8.56
C ALA A 543 -4.43 -4.32 9.97
N GLY A 544 -3.95 -4.95 11.05
CA GLY A 544 -4.33 -4.62 12.44
C GLY A 544 -3.55 -3.44 13.04
N VAL A 545 -2.40 -3.08 12.45
CA VAL A 545 -1.60 -1.90 12.86
C VAL A 545 -2.31 -0.59 12.50
N LEU A 546 -3.03 -0.56 11.37
CA LEU A 546 -3.67 0.65 10.85
C LEU A 546 -4.85 1.15 11.71
N PRO A 547 -5.79 0.32 12.22
CA PRO A 547 -6.84 0.78 13.14
C PRO A 547 -6.30 1.39 14.44
N LEU A 548 -5.23 0.83 15.01
CA LEU A 548 -4.60 1.40 16.20
C LEU A 548 -3.93 2.75 15.89
N ALA A 549 -3.21 2.83 14.77
CA ALA A 549 -2.63 4.08 14.30
C ALA A 549 -3.72 5.14 14.07
N ALA A 550 -4.84 4.74 13.47
CA ALA A 550 -5.99 5.62 13.25
C ALA A 550 -6.62 6.10 14.56
N ALA A 551 -6.78 5.23 15.57
CA ALA A 551 -7.27 5.63 16.89
C ALA A 551 -6.32 6.62 17.58
N THR A 552 -5.01 6.38 17.47
CA THR A 552 -3.97 7.25 18.04
C THR A 552 -3.95 8.62 17.38
N ALA A 553 -3.98 8.67 16.04
CA ALA A 553 -4.08 9.91 15.29
C ALA A 553 -5.39 10.64 15.61
N LEU A 554 -6.51 9.93 15.70
CA LEU A 554 -7.82 10.50 16.02
C LEU A 554 -7.83 11.14 17.42
N HIS A 555 -7.27 10.49 18.44
CA HIS A 555 -7.15 11.06 19.79
C HIS A 555 -6.42 12.41 19.77
N LYS A 556 -5.26 12.46 19.10
CA LYS A 556 -4.46 13.70 18.99
C LYS A 556 -5.19 14.78 18.19
N LEU A 557 -5.81 14.39 17.09
CA LEU A 557 -6.58 15.30 16.22
C LEU A 557 -7.78 15.90 16.95
N LEU A 558 -8.51 15.11 17.74
CA LEU A 558 -9.63 15.60 18.54
C LEU A 558 -9.17 16.57 19.64
N ARG A 559 -8.00 16.32 20.24
CA ARG A 559 -7.36 17.24 21.19
C ARG A 559 -6.84 18.53 20.55
N TYR A 560 -6.53 18.50 19.26
CA TYR A 560 -6.13 19.69 18.50
C TYR A 560 -7.35 20.52 18.07
N LEU A 561 -8.41 19.87 17.59
CA LEU A 561 -9.62 20.51 17.07
C LEU A 561 -10.65 20.90 18.13
N GLN A 562 -10.26 21.06 19.40
CA GLN A 562 -11.19 21.25 20.53
C GLN A 562 -12.37 22.17 20.18
N HIS A 563 -13.59 21.68 20.39
CA HIS A 563 -14.85 22.40 20.16
C HIS A 563 -15.12 22.81 18.70
N SER A 564 -14.42 22.24 17.71
CA SER A 564 -14.71 22.46 16.29
C SER A 564 -16.09 21.90 15.91
N PRO A 565 -16.91 22.64 15.13
CA PRO A 565 -18.22 22.16 14.68
C PRO A 565 -18.13 20.85 13.87
N GLN A 566 -16.99 20.60 13.23
CA GLN A 566 -16.73 19.37 12.47
C GLN A 566 -16.72 18.13 13.37
N VAL A 567 -16.19 18.24 14.61
CA VAL A 567 -16.17 17.14 15.58
C VAL A 567 -17.59 16.77 15.99
N ARG A 568 -18.46 17.75 16.21
CA ARG A 568 -19.89 17.54 16.52
C ARG A 568 -20.65 16.88 15.38
N LEU A 569 -20.28 17.18 14.13
CA LEU A 569 -20.93 16.60 12.95
C LEU A 569 -20.59 15.10 12.78
N LEU A 570 -19.35 14.70 13.08
CA LEU A 570 -18.86 13.34 12.91
C LEU A 570 -18.93 12.50 14.19
N PHE A 571 -19.33 13.10 15.31
CA PHE A 571 -19.46 12.45 16.61
C PHE A 571 -20.19 11.09 16.57
N PRO A 572 -21.39 10.97 15.96
CA PRO A 572 -22.16 9.73 16.02
C PRO A 572 -21.43 8.56 15.36
N GLU A 573 -20.88 8.78 14.17
CA GLU A 573 -20.16 7.79 13.40
C GLU A 573 -18.87 7.36 14.10
N LEU A 574 -18.04 8.32 14.53
CA LEU A 574 -16.79 8.05 15.24
C LEU A 574 -17.03 7.33 16.57
N PHE A 575 -18.04 7.75 17.33
CA PHE A 575 -18.35 7.15 18.62
C PHE A 575 -18.80 5.69 18.47
N VAL A 576 -19.66 5.39 17.49
CA VAL A 576 -20.08 4.02 17.19
C VAL A 576 -18.89 3.15 16.80
N ALA A 577 -18.02 3.64 15.92
CA ALA A 577 -16.83 2.89 15.49
C ALA A 577 -15.89 2.58 16.66
N LEU A 578 -15.61 3.57 17.52
CA LEU A 578 -14.75 3.40 18.70
C LEU A 578 -15.36 2.43 19.72
N VAL A 579 -16.66 2.52 20.00
CA VAL A 579 -17.37 1.59 20.91
C VAL A 579 -17.34 0.15 20.37
N ILE A 580 -17.58 -0.05 19.08
CA ILE A 580 -17.51 -1.36 18.45
C ILE A 580 -16.09 -1.92 18.55
N GLN A 581 -15.06 -1.07 18.36
CA GLN A 581 -13.66 -1.45 18.52
C GLN A 581 -13.33 -1.87 19.96
N VAL A 582 -13.78 -1.12 20.97
CA VAL A 582 -13.60 -1.47 22.40
C VAL A 582 -14.19 -2.84 22.70
N VAL A 583 -15.45 -3.07 22.34
CA VAL A 583 -16.15 -4.34 22.61
C VAL A 583 -15.52 -5.51 21.85
N SER A 584 -15.07 -5.28 20.62
CA SER A 584 -14.45 -6.32 19.79
C SER A 584 -13.02 -6.67 20.24
N SER A 585 -12.41 -5.87 21.11
CA SER A 585 -11.07 -6.09 21.67
C SER A 585 -11.08 -6.91 22.97
N GLY A 586 -12.25 -7.38 23.43
CA GLY A 586 -12.42 -8.04 24.72
C GLY A 586 -11.58 -9.31 24.94
N GLU A 587 -11.17 -10.00 23.87
CA GLU A 587 -10.28 -11.18 23.94
C GLU A 587 -8.85 -10.82 24.38
N LEU A 588 -8.36 -9.62 24.06
CA LEU A 588 -7.06 -9.09 24.52
C LEU A 588 -7.12 -8.48 25.93
N GLY A 589 -8.32 -8.09 26.40
CA GLY A 589 -8.52 -7.31 27.63
C GLY A 589 -8.34 -8.09 28.94
N GLN A 590 -8.48 -9.42 28.94
CA GLN A 590 -8.43 -10.19 30.20
C GLN A 590 -7.05 -10.16 30.89
N LEU A 591 -5.96 -9.85 30.17
CA LEU A 591 -4.61 -9.75 30.73
C LEU A 591 -4.20 -8.31 31.15
N GLN A 592 -4.97 -7.27 30.83
CA GLN A 592 -4.52 -5.88 31.05
C GLN A 592 -5.50 -4.98 31.86
N VAL A 593 -6.71 -5.46 32.18
CA VAL A 593 -7.75 -4.63 32.83
C VAL A 593 -7.40 -4.20 34.26
N THR A 594 -6.53 -4.93 34.98
CA THR A 594 -6.19 -4.60 36.38
C THR A 594 -5.18 -3.45 36.53
N THR A 595 -4.34 -3.20 35.52
CA THR A 595 -3.34 -2.12 35.49
C THR A 595 -3.80 -0.87 34.73
N ILE A 596 -4.66 -0.99 33.72
CA ILE A 596 -5.09 0.14 32.87
C ILE A 596 -6.01 1.14 33.61
N MET A 597 -6.83 0.68 34.56
CA MET A 597 -7.89 1.51 35.15
C MET A 597 -7.56 2.15 36.50
N LYS A 598 -6.42 1.80 37.11
CA LYS A 598 -6.04 2.34 38.43
C LYS A 598 -5.23 3.63 38.39
N ASP A 599 -4.64 4.01 37.25
CA ASP A 599 -3.87 5.25 37.16
C ASP A 599 -4.05 5.95 35.79
N PRO A 600 -4.95 6.94 35.69
CA PRO A 600 -5.20 7.69 34.46
C PRO A 600 -4.01 8.53 33.98
N PHE A 601 -2.96 8.73 34.80
CA PHE A 601 -1.96 9.77 34.59
C PHE A 601 -0.49 9.30 34.53
N SER A 602 -0.17 8.00 34.55
CA SER A 602 1.23 7.57 34.41
C SER A 602 1.69 7.59 32.93
N PRO A 603 2.77 8.34 32.59
CA PRO A 603 3.32 8.43 31.24
C PRO A 603 4.34 7.34 30.89
N SER A 604 4.56 6.34 31.76
CA SER A 604 5.67 5.37 31.67
C SER A 604 5.28 3.90 31.45
N ALA A 605 4.00 3.56 31.34
CA ALA A 605 3.56 2.19 31.02
C ALA A 605 3.32 2.04 29.51
N PRO A 606 3.66 0.89 28.88
CA PRO A 606 3.40 0.67 27.46
C PRO A 606 1.92 0.90 27.17
N THR A 607 1.65 1.85 26.27
CA THR A 607 0.31 2.30 25.93
C THR A 607 -0.48 1.14 25.34
N SER A 608 -1.33 0.51 26.15
CA SER A 608 -2.17 -0.57 25.63
C SER A 608 -3.03 -0.07 24.48
N THR A 609 -3.14 -0.87 23.42
CA THR A 609 -3.97 -0.63 22.23
C THR A 609 -5.39 -0.18 22.60
N ILE A 610 -5.94 -0.76 23.67
CA ILE A 610 -7.27 -0.47 24.21
C ILE A 610 -7.33 0.91 24.87
N ARG A 611 -6.29 1.32 25.61
CA ARG A 611 -6.22 2.64 26.26
C ARG A 611 -6.36 3.75 25.24
N MET A 612 -5.70 3.66 24.09
CA MET A 612 -5.76 4.70 23.06
C MET A 612 -7.15 4.89 22.46
N VAL A 613 -7.91 3.81 22.30
CA VAL A 613 -9.26 3.84 21.71
C VAL A 613 -10.25 4.44 22.70
N VAL A 614 -10.12 4.09 23.98
CA VAL A 614 -10.92 4.70 25.07
C VAL A 614 -10.56 6.18 25.23
N GLU A 615 -9.27 6.53 25.16
CA GLU A 615 -8.82 7.93 25.20
C GLU A 615 -9.34 8.74 24.01
N ALA A 616 -9.33 8.17 22.79
CA ALA A 616 -9.94 8.79 21.61
C ALA A 616 -11.45 9.02 21.81
N ALA A 617 -12.16 8.06 22.38
CA ALA A 617 -13.60 8.19 22.65
C ALA A 617 -13.89 9.25 23.71
N ARG A 618 -13.06 9.36 24.75
CA ARG A 618 -13.14 10.43 25.76
C ARG A 618 -12.91 11.80 25.13
N SER A 619 -11.83 11.95 24.37
CA SER A 619 -11.53 13.19 23.63
C SER A 619 -12.64 13.57 22.65
N LEU A 620 -13.29 12.58 22.02
CA LEU A 620 -14.44 12.81 21.13
C LEU A 620 -15.65 13.35 21.88
N MET A 621 -15.97 12.80 23.05
CA MET A 621 -17.09 13.27 23.86
C MET A 621 -16.86 14.70 24.36
N TRP A 622 -15.65 15.02 24.84
CA TRP A 622 -15.30 16.39 25.23
C TRP A 622 -15.35 17.35 24.02
N GLY A 623 -14.75 16.98 22.90
CA GLY A 623 -14.74 17.83 21.69
C GLY A 623 -16.11 18.05 21.04
N ALA A 624 -17.10 17.21 21.37
CA ALA A 624 -18.46 17.28 20.83
C ALA A 624 -19.49 17.91 21.77
N ASP A 625 -19.07 18.49 22.91
CA ASP A 625 -19.93 19.01 23.99
C ASP A 625 -20.87 17.94 24.58
N MET A 626 -20.38 16.70 24.70
CA MET A 626 -21.13 15.56 25.23
C MET A 626 -20.72 15.24 26.68
N ASP A 627 -20.46 16.26 27.50
CA ASP A 627 -19.95 16.13 28.87
C ASP A 627 -20.89 15.32 29.77
N GLY A 628 -22.20 15.48 29.59
CA GLY A 628 -23.21 14.70 30.32
C GLY A 628 -23.14 13.20 30.01
N LEU A 629 -22.76 12.82 28.78
CA LEU A 629 -22.54 11.42 28.43
C LEU A 629 -21.22 10.92 29.03
N ALA A 630 -20.13 11.68 28.92
CA ALA A 630 -18.82 11.32 29.45
C ALA A 630 -18.88 11.07 30.97
N THR A 631 -19.42 12.03 31.72
CA THR A 631 -19.60 11.91 33.18
C THR A 631 -20.47 10.71 33.57
N SER A 632 -21.57 10.48 32.85
CA SER A 632 -22.42 9.31 33.07
C SER A 632 -21.69 7.99 32.79
N MET A 633 -20.78 7.96 31.82
CA MET A 633 -20.02 6.76 31.51
C MET A 633 -18.95 6.44 32.56
N GLU A 634 -18.23 7.45 33.05
CA GLU A 634 -17.21 7.26 34.09
C GLU A 634 -17.83 6.90 35.44
N THR A 635 -18.90 7.58 35.85
CA THR A 635 -19.60 7.30 37.13
C THR A 635 -20.17 5.88 37.21
N ASN A 636 -20.53 5.30 36.07
CA ASN A 636 -21.06 3.94 35.98
C ASN A 636 -19.99 2.91 35.61
N ASP A 637 -18.70 3.26 35.57
CA ASP A 637 -17.60 2.38 35.17
C ASP A 637 -17.90 1.58 33.88
N LEU A 638 -18.46 2.26 32.87
CA LEU A 638 -18.93 1.57 31.67
C LEU A 638 -17.82 1.09 30.76
N TRP A 639 -16.67 1.75 30.76
CA TRP A 639 -15.52 1.32 29.95
C TRP A 639 -15.00 -0.05 30.41
N ALA A 640 -14.85 -0.28 31.72
CA ALA A 640 -14.47 -1.58 32.26
C ALA A 640 -15.46 -2.67 31.83
N ARG A 641 -16.75 -2.39 32.00
CA ARG A 641 -17.81 -3.36 31.71
C ARG A 641 -18.02 -3.58 30.22
N LEU A 642 -17.69 -2.63 29.34
CA LEU A 642 -17.68 -2.80 27.88
C LEU A 642 -16.51 -3.66 27.40
N LEU A 643 -15.39 -3.68 28.14
CA LEU A 643 -14.27 -4.56 27.86
C LEU A 643 -14.47 -5.99 28.38
N GLY A 644 -15.29 -6.16 29.42
CA GLY A 644 -15.58 -7.47 29.99
C GLY A 644 -16.43 -8.37 29.08
N ALA A 645 -15.93 -9.56 28.76
CA ALA A 645 -16.58 -10.54 27.88
C ALA A 645 -18.02 -10.91 28.33
N ALA A 646 -18.26 -11.02 29.64
CA ALA A 646 -19.58 -11.34 30.19
C ALA A 646 -20.50 -10.10 30.35
N THR A 647 -19.93 -8.89 30.39
CA THR A 647 -20.64 -7.68 30.83
C THR A 647 -20.93 -6.69 29.71
N TRP A 648 -20.27 -6.80 28.55
CA TRP A 648 -20.35 -5.78 27.51
C TRP A 648 -21.75 -5.64 26.91
N ARG A 649 -22.53 -6.73 26.80
CA ARG A 649 -23.91 -6.69 26.27
C ARG A 649 -24.85 -5.89 27.17
N SER A 650 -24.81 -6.15 28.48
CA SER A 650 -25.58 -5.36 29.46
C SER A 650 -25.13 -3.90 29.51
N SER A 651 -23.83 -3.65 29.29
CA SER A 651 -23.27 -2.31 29.23
C SER A 651 -23.71 -1.57 27.97
N MET A 652 -23.84 -2.27 26.84
CA MET A 652 -24.40 -1.73 25.61
C MET A 652 -25.84 -1.27 25.77
N LYS A 653 -26.66 -2.06 26.47
CA LYS A 653 -28.03 -1.65 26.82
C LYS A 653 -28.05 -0.38 27.67
N SER A 654 -27.15 -0.28 28.64
CA SER A 654 -27.01 0.94 29.46
C SER A 654 -26.57 2.14 28.61
N LEU A 655 -25.58 1.97 27.72
CA LEU A 655 -25.11 3.01 26.81
C LEU A 655 -26.23 3.50 25.88
N ALA A 656 -26.99 2.59 25.28
CA ALA A 656 -28.12 2.93 24.43
C ALA A 656 -29.15 3.81 25.16
N LYS A 657 -29.48 3.48 26.42
CA LYS A 657 -30.38 4.30 27.25
C LYS A 657 -29.81 5.69 27.53
N MET A 658 -28.53 5.82 27.86
CA MET A 658 -27.91 7.13 28.10
C MET A 658 -27.83 7.96 26.82
N MET A 659 -27.45 7.36 25.69
CA MET A 659 -27.42 8.07 24.41
C MET A 659 -28.79 8.56 23.98
N LEU A 660 -29.84 7.78 24.25
CA LEU A 660 -31.20 8.27 24.01
C LEU A 660 -31.51 9.47 24.90
N LYS A 661 -31.15 9.47 26.19
CA LYS A 661 -31.40 10.60 27.09
C LYS A 661 -30.59 11.85 26.70
N SER A 662 -29.28 11.70 26.52
CA SER A 662 -28.31 12.81 26.41
C SER A 662 -28.04 13.26 24.96
N CYS A 663 -28.23 12.40 23.95
CA CYS A 663 -27.81 12.68 22.57
C CYS A 663 -29.00 12.85 21.59
N ARG A 664 -30.05 13.60 21.97
CA ARG A 664 -31.33 13.65 21.21
C ARG A 664 -31.15 14.00 19.72
N GLY A 665 -30.34 15.01 19.40
CA GLY A 665 -30.08 15.44 18.01
C GLY A 665 -29.26 14.46 17.18
N GLN A 666 -28.52 13.55 17.82
CA GLN A 666 -27.59 12.62 17.17
C GLN A 666 -28.17 11.21 16.96
N ARG A 667 -29.36 10.93 17.51
CA ARG A 667 -30.01 9.61 17.43
C ARG A 667 -30.17 9.15 15.98
N GLY A 668 -30.72 9.99 15.11
CA GLY A 668 -30.97 9.64 13.71
C GLY A 668 -29.70 9.31 12.93
N ARG A 669 -28.60 10.04 13.18
CA ARG A 669 -27.29 9.77 12.59
C ARG A 669 -26.68 8.47 13.12
N THR A 670 -26.74 8.24 14.43
CA THR A 670 -26.29 6.99 15.07
C THR A 670 -27.00 5.78 14.46
N PHE A 671 -28.34 5.84 14.32
CA PHE A 671 -29.12 4.79 13.69
C PHE A 671 -28.74 4.60 12.22
N SER A 672 -28.66 5.69 11.44
CA SER A 672 -28.29 5.63 10.03
C SER A 672 -26.92 4.99 9.83
N HIS A 673 -25.96 5.32 10.70
CA HIS A 673 -24.62 4.75 10.65
C HIS A 673 -24.60 3.25 10.99
N LEU A 674 -25.24 2.83 12.09
CA LEU A 674 -25.41 1.41 12.42
C LEU A 674 -26.09 0.63 11.29
N GLN A 675 -27.10 1.24 10.64
CA GLN A 675 -27.75 0.63 9.47
C GLN A 675 -26.80 0.45 8.29
N LYS A 676 -25.89 1.40 8.05
CA LYS A 676 -24.86 1.27 7.00
C LYS A 676 -23.91 0.12 7.33
N LEU A 677 -23.37 0.08 8.55
CA LEU A 677 -22.50 -1.01 9.02
C LEU A 677 -23.17 -2.38 8.86
N LEU A 678 -24.46 -2.48 9.22
CA LEU A 678 -25.24 -3.71 9.11
C LEU A 678 -25.68 -4.05 7.68
N GLN A 679 -25.58 -3.13 6.71
CA GLN A 679 -25.89 -3.41 5.31
C GLN A 679 -24.73 -4.08 4.58
N PHE A 680 -23.49 -3.67 4.86
CA PHE A 680 -22.28 -4.21 4.21
C PHE A 680 -21.70 -5.39 5.00
N HIS A 681 -21.89 -6.62 4.50
CA HIS A 681 -21.56 -7.87 5.21
C HIS A 681 -20.08 -8.28 5.18
N GLN A 682 -19.22 -7.51 4.53
CA GLN A 682 -17.85 -7.92 4.25
C GLN A 682 -17.05 -8.18 5.54
N LEU A 683 -17.48 -7.62 6.69
CA LEU A 683 -16.71 -7.61 7.93
C LEU A 683 -17.51 -8.24 9.09
N GLN A 684 -17.48 -9.57 9.16
CA GLN A 684 -18.20 -10.41 10.13
C GLN A 684 -17.92 -10.03 11.60
N TRP A 685 -16.76 -9.46 11.90
CA TRP A 685 -16.35 -9.13 13.26
C TRP A 685 -17.24 -8.06 13.93
N ARG A 686 -17.79 -7.11 13.16
CA ARG A 686 -18.66 -6.04 13.69
C ARG A 686 -20.10 -6.44 13.90
N GLU A 687 -20.49 -7.57 13.32
CA GLU A 687 -21.89 -7.94 13.18
C GLU A 687 -22.62 -7.96 14.52
N VAL A 688 -22.08 -8.71 15.48
CA VAL A 688 -22.72 -8.88 16.79
C VAL A 688 -22.72 -7.58 17.60
N PRO A 689 -21.59 -6.85 17.76
CA PRO A 689 -21.60 -5.57 18.46
C PRO A 689 -22.55 -4.54 17.82
N ALA A 690 -22.51 -4.39 16.50
CA ALA A 690 -23.36 -3.43 15.78
C ALA A 690 -24.85 -3.80 15.90
N LEU A 691 -25.20 -5.09 15.75
CA LEU A 691 -26.58 -5.54 15.86
C LEU A 691 -27.09 -5.45 17.30
N THR A 692 -26.26 -5.76 18.29
CA THR A 692 -26.59 -5.57 19.71
C THR A 692 -26.91 -4.11 19.96
N PHE A 693 -26.04 -3.19 19.54
CA PHE A 693 -26.25 -1.78 19.77
C PHE A 693 -27.50 -1.26 19.04
N TYR A 694 -27.71 -1.69 17.79
CA TYR A 694 -28.90 -1.36 17.01
C TYR A 694 -30.19 -1.83 17.68
N THR A 695 -30.23 -3.08 18.18
CA THR A 695 -31.39 -3.63 18.89
C THR A 695 -31.68 -2.89 20.19
N GLU A 696 -30.68 -2.59 21.01
CA GLU A 696 -30.90 -1.92 22.30
C GLU A 696 -31.34 -0.46 22.14
N LEU A 697 -30.77 0.27 21.17
CA LEU A 697 -31.24 1.61 20.81
C LEU A 697 -32.69 1.58 20.34
N TRP A 698 -33.05 0.57 19.53
CA TRP A 698 -34.42 0.40 19.04
C TRP A 698 -35.40 0.09 20.16
N SER A 699 -35.12 -0.91 21.02
CA SER A 699 -35.99 -1.29 22.13
C SER A 699 -36.25 -0.12 23.09
N CYS A 700 -35.28 0.78 23.26
CA CYS A 700 -35.38 1.90 24.19
C CYS A 700 -36.08 3.16 23.60
N GLN A 701 -36.30 3.25 22.28
CA GLN A 701 -36.88 4.44 21.64
C GLN A 701 -38.42 4.49 21.72
N GLY A 702 -39.09 3.36 21.98
CA GLY A 702 -40.55 3.30 21.95
C GLY A 702 -41.11 3.31 20.52
N GLN A 703 -42.32 2.78 20.37
CA GLN A 703 -42.91 2.26 19.12
C GLN A 703 -42.98 3.25 17.94
N HIS A 704 -41.98 3.25 17.04
CA HIS A 704 -42.18 3.69 15.66
C HIS A 704 -42.72 2.54 14.82
N LYS A 705 -44.04 2.53 14.63
CA LYS A 705 -44.72 1.61 13.72
C LYS A 705 -44.20 1.89 12.29
N ASN A 706 -43.73 0.87 11.58
CA ASN A 706 -43.36 0.87 10.14
C ASN A 706 -41.97 1.41 9.72
N ASN A 707 -40.88 0.96 10.34
CA ASN A 707 -39.53 1.17 9.77
C ASN A 707 -39.12 0.03 8.81
N SER A 708 -39.29 0.24 7.50
CA SER A 708 -38.94 -0.74 6.46
C SER A 708 -37.46 -1.15 6.46
N ARG A 709 -36.54 -0.24 6.82
CA ARG A 709 -35.11 -0.54 6.91
C ARG A 709 -34.79 -1.46 8.07
N ALA A 710 -35.39 -1.22 9.25
CA ALA A 710 -35.25 -2.10 10.41
C ALA A 710 -35.76 -3.52 10.11
N ARG A 711 -36.94 -3.63 9.46
CA ARG A 711 -37.49 -4.91 9.02
C ARG A 711 -36.52 -5.68 8.13
N ARG A 712 -35.94 -5.01 7.14
CA ARG A 712 -34.98 -5.62 6.20
C ARG A 712 -33.71 -6.10 6.92
N ILE A 713 -33.18 -5.30 7.85
CA ILE A 713 -31.98 -5.65 8.61
C ILE A 713 -32.24 -6.87 9.50
N PHE A 714 -33.31 -6.88 10.31
CA PHE A 714 -33.54 -8.03 11.19
C PHE A 714 -33.83 -9.31 10.40
N ARG A 715 -34.69 -9.27 9.37
CA ARG A 715 -34.95 -10.45 8.52
C ARG A 715 -33.68 -11.02 7.89
N LYS A 716 -32.77 -10.14 7.48
CA LYS A 716 -31.47 -10.50 6.91
C LYS A 716 -30.60 -11.28 7.92
N TYR A 717 -30.52 -10.83 9.17
CA TYR A 717 -29.68 -11.47 10.20
C TYR A 717 -30.30 -12.71 10.85
N ILE A 718 -31.56 -13.06 10.56
CA ILE A 718 -32.13 -14.37 10.94
C ILE A 718 -31.32 -15.53 10.35
N ARG A 719 -30.72 -15.34 9.15
CA ARG A 719 -29.87 -16.33 8.47
C ARG A 719 -28.38 -16.16 8.73
N SER A 720 -28.00 -15.41 9.75
CA SER A 720 -26.58 -15.25 10.11
C SER A 720 -25.95 -16.59 10.53
N ARG A 721 -24.66 -16.75 10.23
CA ARG A 721 -23.84 -17.86 10.75
C ARG A 721 -23.66 -17.75 12.28
N LYS A 722 -23.72 -16.55 12.84
CA LYS A 722 -23.54 -16.31 14.28
C LYS A 722 -24.87 -16.49 15.02
N ALA A 723 -24.91 -17.45 15.95
CA ALA A 723 -26.12 -17.74 16.74
C ALA A 723 -26.66 -16.49 17.46
N GLU A 724 -25.76 -15.70 18.03
CA GLU A 724 -26.08 -14.47 18.76
C GLU A 724 -26.76 -13.42 17.87
N SER A 725 -26.31 -13.26 16.61
CA SER A 725 -26.94 -12.36 15.66
C SER A 725 -28.36 -12.81 15.31
N ARG A 726 -28.58 -14.12 15.18
CA ARG A 726 -29.92 -14.67 14.92
C ARG A 726 -30.87 -14.38 16.09
N GLU A 727 -30.40 -14.53 17.32
CA GLU A 727 -31.20 -14.23 18.51
C GLU A 727 -31.53 -12.73 18.65
N LEU A 728 -30.55 -11.86 18.39
CA LEU A 728 -30.75 -10.41 18.36
C LEU A 728 -31.72 -9.99 17.26
N ALA A 729 -31.61 -10.60 16.08
CA ALA A 729 -32.54 -10.39 14.97
C ALA A 729 -33.96 -10.82 15.33
N LEU A 730 -34.12 -11.97 15.98
CA LEU A 730 -35.43 -12.45 16.44
C LEU A 730 -36.05 -11.49 17.47
N ARG A 731 -35.27 -11.07 18.46
CA ARG A 731 -35.70 -10.07 19.45
C ARG A 731 -36.10 -8.76 18.78
N GLY A 732 -35.30 -8.28 17.83
CA GLY A 732 -35.61 -7.07 17.06
C GLY A 732 -36.92 -7.18 16.27
N LEU A 733 -37.22 -8.34 15.67
CA LEU A 733 -38.51 -8.59 15.01
C LEU A 733 -39.68 -8.63 15.99
N ARG A 734 -39.51 -9.28 17.16
CA ARG A 734 -40.54 -9.29 18.21
C ARG A 734 -40.89 -7.87 18.65
N ASP A 735 -39.87 -7.05 18.91
CA ASP A 735 -40.07 -5.66 19.32
C ASP A 735 -40.75 -4.83 18.22
N LEU A 736 -40.34 -5.03 16.96
CA LEU A 736 -40.88 -4.31 15.79
C LEU A 736 -42.34 -4.67 15.47
N TYR A 737 -42.72 -5.92 15.73
CA TYR A 737 -44.05 -6.46 15.50
C TYR A 737 -44.85 -6.66 16.79
N CYS A 738 -44.45 -6.01 17.89
CA CYS A 738 -45.14 -6.10 19.18
C CYS A 738 -46.66 -5.83 19.00
N GLY A 739 -47.49 -6.77 19.44
CA GLY A 739 -48.96 -6.74 19.31
C GLY A 739 -49.50 -7.02 17.89
N ARG A 740 -48.63 -7.29 16.91
CA ARG A 740 -48.98 -7.66 15.52
C ARG A 740 -48.07 -8.76 14.97
N MET A 741 -47.65 -9.70 15.82
CA MET A 741 -46.68 -10.73 15.46
C MET A 741 -47.19 -11.69 14.38
N GLN A 742 -48.51 -11.81 14.22
CA GLN A 742 -49.14 -12.59 13.15
C GLN A 742 -48.71 -12.17 11.74
N LEU A 743 -48.23 -10.94 11.54
CA LEU A 743 -47.71 -10.47 10.25
C LEU A 743 -46.37 -11.14 9.84
N LEU A 744 -45.70 -11.83 10.78
CA LEU A 744 -44.48 -12.60 10.52
C LEU A 744 -44.76 -14.05 10.12
N LEU A 745 -46.01 -14.51 10.17
CA LEU A 745 -46.37 -15.91 9.92
C LEU A 745 -45.91 -16.43 8.55
N PRO A 746 -45.99 -15.65 7.43
CA PRO A 746 -45.43 -16.07 6.15
C PRO A 746 -43.90 -16.23 6.19
N ASP A 747 -43.20 -15.33 6.88
CA ASP A 747 -41.73 -15.43 7.03
C ASP A 747 -41.37 -16.67 7.86
N VAL A 748 -42.11 -16.95 8.93
CA VAL A 748 -41.92 -18.12 9.80
C VAL A 748 -42.09 -19.42 9.03
N LEU A 749 -43.13 -19.52 8.19
CA LEU A 749 -43.34 -20.69 7.33
C LEU A 749 -42.14 -20.92 6.40
N LEU A 750 -41.61 -19.86 5.81
CA LEU A 750 -40.40 -19.93 4.98
C LEU A 750 -39.16 -20.33 5.80
N TRP A 751 -39.01 -19.82 7.02
CA TRP A 751 -37.87 -20.14 7.89
C TRP A 751 -37.92 -21.54 8.49
N LEU A 752 -39.11 -22.14 8.66
CA LEU A 752 -39.25 -23.54 9.09
C LEU A 752 -38.74 -24.53 8.02
N GLN A 753 -38.72 -24.12 6.76
CA GLN A 753 -38.20 -24.91 5.64
C GLN A 753 -36.71 -24.63 5.36
N ASP A 754 -36.05 -23.82 6.19
CA ASP A 754 -34.65 -23.44 5.96
C ASP A 754 -33.69 -24.60 6.23
N ILE A 755 -32.64 -24.71 5.43
CA ILE A 755 -31.62 -25.77 5.54
C ILE A 755 -30.90 -25.67 6.91
N GLN A 756 -30.71 -24.45 7.43
CA GLN A 756 -30.02 -24.26 8.70
C GLN A 756 -30.92 -24.57 9.90
N ALA A 757 -30.56 -25.58 10.69
CA ALA A 757 -31.28 -25.95 11.92
C ALA A 757 -31.46 -24.75 12.88
N GLY A 758 -30.46 -23.87 12.99
CA GLY A 758 -30.56 -22.69 13.84
C GLY A 758 -31.61 -21.66 13.38
N VAL A 759 -31.88 -21.56 12.07
CA VAL A 759 -32.95 -20.70 11.53
C VAL A 759 -34.32 -21.30 11.87
N ARG A 760 -34.47 -22.62 11.68
CA ARG A 760 -35.69 -23.36 12.04
C ARG A 760 -36.01 -23.25 13.53
N LEU A 761 -35.00 -23.32 14.40
CA LEU A 761 -35.16 -23.11 15.84
C LEU A 761 -35.69 -21.70 16.18
N GLN A 762 -35.17 -20.65 15.54
CA GLN A 762 -35.72 -19.29 15.74
C GLN A 762 -37.16 -19.17 15.21
N ALA A 763 -37.47 -19.82 14.09
CA ALA A 763 -38.82 -19.87 13.54
C ALA A 763 -39.81 -20.54 14.51
N MET A 764 -39.42 -21.67 15.12
CA MET A 764 -40.24 -22.36 16.14
C MET A 764 -40.43 -21.50 17.39
N ARG A 765 -39.38 -20.79 17.86
CA ARG A 765 -39.48 -19.84 18.99
C ARG A 765 -40.48 -18.73 18.68
N LEU A 766 -40.44 -18.15 17.48
CA LEU A 766 -41.38 -17.11 17.07
C LEU A 766 -42.80 -17.64 16.91
N LEU A 767 -42.95 -18.84 16.34
CA LEU A 767 -44.23 -19.49 16.15
C LEU A 767 -44.92 -19.77 17.48
N ARG A 768 -44.16 -20.20 18.50
CA ARG A 768 -44.67 -20.35 19.87
C ARG A 768 -45.25 -19.05 20.42
N ASP A 769 -44.55 -17.94 20.21
CA ASP A 769 -45.03 -16.63 20.67
C ASP A 769 -46.29 -16.19 19.91
N ILE A 770 -46.33 -16.40 18.59
CA ILE A 770 -47.51 -16.08 17.76
C ILE A 770 -48.70 -16.94 18.18
N ALA A 771 -48.49 -18.23 18.45
CA ALA A 771 -49.55 -19.11 18.92
C ALA A 771 -50.12 -18.69 20.28
N ALA A 772 -49.26 -18.23 21.20
CA ALA A 772 -49.68 -17.72 22.50
C ALA A 772 -50.45 -16.40 22.41
N GLN A 773 -50.03 -15.47 21.54
CA GLN A 773 -50.62 -14.12 21.47
C GLN A 773 -51.77 -14.00 20.46
N HIS A 774 -51.77 -14.80 19.39
CA HIS A 774 -52.69 -14.69 18.26
C HIS A 774 -53.18 -16.07 17.75
N PRO A 775 -53.86 -16.88 18.60
CA PRO A 775 -54.26 -18.25 18.26
C PRO A 775 -55.17 -18.34 17.03
N ALA A 776 -56.00 -17.32 16.79
CA ALA A 776 -56.89 -17.25 15.61
C ALA A 776 -56.12 -17.23 14.27
N SER A 777 -54.92 -16.63 14.24
CA SER A 777 -54.08 -16.57 13.04
C SER A 777 -53.42 -17.92 12.74
N ILE A 778 -53.06 -18.66 13.78
CA ILE A 778 -52.50 -20.02 13.65
C ILE A 778 -53.53 -20.98 13.06
N ARG A 779 -54.81 -20.86 13.47
CA ARG A 779 -55.90 -21.72 12.96
C ARG A 779 -55.99 -21.74 11.43
N ALA A 780 -55.69 -20.63 10.76
CA ALA A 780 -55.76 -20.53 9.30
C ALA A 780 -54.66 -21.32 8.58
N VAL A 781 -53.52 -21.58 9.23
CA VAL A 781 -52.34 -22.25 8.65
C VAL A 781 -51.94 -23.51 9.41
N ILE A 782 -52.78 -23.98 10.34
CA ILE A 782 -52.42 -25.01 11.33
C ILE A 782 -52.02 -26.33 10.67
N GLY A 783 -52.68 -26.71 9.56
CA GLY A 783 -52.33 -27.90 8.78
C GLY A 783 -50.95 -27.81 8.11
N GLN A 784 -50.60 -26.65 7.53
CA GLN A 784 -49.27 -26.43 6.91
C GLN A 784 -48.16 -26.47 7.97
N LEU A 785 -48.39 -25.83 9.12
CA LEU A 785 -47.45 -25.86 10.24
C LEU A 785 -47.22 -27.28 10.76
N ALA A 786 -48.29 -28.06 10.91
CA ALA A 786 -48.20 -29.44 11.37
C ALA A 786 -47.34 -30.31 10.44
N VAL A 787 -47.45 -30.15 9.12
CA VAL A 787 -46.61 -30.87 8.15
C VAL A 787 -45.13 -30.52 8.32
N HIS A 788 -44.79 -29.24 8.42
CA HIS A 788 -43.39 -28.81 8.61
C HIS A 788 -42.80 -29.17 9.97
N LEU A 789 -43.62 -29.22 11.03
CA LEU A 789 -43.16 -29.67 12.34
C LEU A 789 -42.90 -31.18 12.35
N LEU A 790 -43.76 -31.97 11.70
CA LEU A 790 -43.56 -33.42 11.61
C LEU A 790 -42.30 -33.79 10.83
N SER A 791 -41.97 -33.07 9.76
CA SER A 791 -40.71 -33.31 9.06
C SER A 791 -39.49 -33.07 9.94
N CYS A 792 -39.61 -32.22 10.97
CA CYS A 792 -38.53 -31.94 11.93
C CYS A 792 -38.36 -33.02 13.00
N PHE A 793 -39.27 -34.00 13.11
CA PHE A 793 -39.13 -35.08 14.11
C PHE A 793 -37.97 -35.99 13.75
N ASN A 794 -37.66 -36.18 12.47
CA ASN A 794 -36.60 -37.09 12.03
C ASN A 794 -35.26 -36.40 11.74
N GLU A 795 -35.07 -35.16 12.20
CA GLU A 795 -33.84 -34.39 11.96
C GLU A 795 -32.73 -34.78 12.93
N ASP A 796 -31.47 -34.74 12.48
CA ASP A 796 -30.31 -35.11 13.32
C ASP A 796 -30.15 -34.20 14.55
N ASN A 797 -30.60 -32.94 14.46
CA ASN A 797 -30.51 -31.99 15.55
C ASN A 797 -31.53 -32.28 16.66
N ALA A 798 -31.07 -32.80 17.79
CA ALA A 798 -31.91 -33.17 18.92
C ALA A 798 -32.75 -32.01 19.49
N GLU A 799 -32.22 -30.78 19.54
CA GLU A 799 -33.00 -29.61 20.00
C GLU A 799 -34.16 -29.32 19.05
N LEU A 800 -33.94 -29.44 17.74
CA LEU A 800 -34.97 -29.24 16.72
C LEU A 800 -36.06 -30.31 16.82
N ARG A 801 -35.69 -31.58 17.04
CA ARG A 801 -36.64 -32.66 17.31
C ARG A 801 -37.49 -32.35 18.53
N CYS A 802 -36.86 -32.06 19.68
CA CYS A 802 -37.58 -31.72 20.91
C CYS A 802 -38.54 -30.54 20.72
N ARG A 803 -38.04 -29.42 20.19
CA ARG A 803 -38.83 -28.19 20.03
C ARG A 803 -39.97 -28.34 19.04
N SER A 804 -39.79 -29.12 17.97
CA SER A 804 -40.86 -29.41 17.01
C SER A 804 -41.96 -30.26 17.62
N MET A 805 -41.63 -31.31 18.38
CA MET A 805 -42.60 -32.12 19.13
C MET A 805 -43.34 -31.30 20.19
N GLU A 806 -42.61 -30.44 20.90
CA GLU A 806 -43.19 -29.52 21.88
C GLU A 806 -44.22 -28.57 21.25
N LEU A 807 -43.91 -28.05 20.07
CA LEU A 807 -44.79 -27.12 19.38
C LEU A 807 -45.97 -27.85 18.72
N PHE A 808 -45.75 -29.05 18.18
CA PHE A 808 -46.79 -29.85 17.55
C PHE A 808 -47.90 -30.21 18.54
N ALA A 809 -47.57 -30.61 19.77
CA ALA A 809 -48.61 -30.92 20.75
C ALA A 809 -49.35 -29.65 21.24
N LEU A 810 -48.69 -28.48 21.29
CA LEU A 810 -49.38 -27.22 21.52
C LEU A 810 -50.41 -26.92 20.40
N LEU A 811 -50.13 -27.32 19.16
CA LEU A 811 -51.10 -27.20 18.06
C LEU A 811 -52.26 -28.19 18.18
N LEU A 812 -52.03 -29.41 18.70
CA LEU A 812 -53.09 -30.40 18.96
C LEU A 812 -54.07 -29.95 20.06
N GLU A 813 -53.60 -29.14 20.99
CA GLU A 813 -54.43 -28.52 22.04
C GLU A 813 -55.14 -27.25 21.55
N ALA A 814 -54.72 -26.67 20.43
CA ALA A 814 -55.26 -25.42 19.92
C ALA A 814 -56.65 -25.56 19.26
N GLN A 815 -57.36 -24.44 19.15
CA GLN A 815 -58.63 -24.36 18.42
C GLN A 815 -58.40 -24.64 16.92
N GLY A 816 -59.09 -25.64 16.36
CA GLY A 816 -58.89 -26.10 14.99
C GLY A 816 -58.21 -27.46 14.87
N ARG A 817 -57.87 -28.12 15.98
CA ARG A 817 -57.25 -29.47 16.04
C ARG A 817 -57.89 -30.55 15.16
N LYS A 818 -59.18 -30.44 14.81
CA LYS A 818 -59.84 -31.38 13.90
C LYS A 818 -59.16 -31.44 12.52
N GLN A 819 -58.56 -30.33 12.07
CA GLN A 819 -57.79 -30.27 10.82
C GLN A 819 -56.45 -31.03 10.90
N LEU A 820 -55.99 -31.36 12.10
CA LEU A 820 -54.72 -32.04 12.35
C LEU A 820 -54.86 -33.56 12.48
N LEU A 821 -56.06 -34.12 12.32
CA LEU A 821 -56.30 -35.57 12.50
C LEU A 821 -55.37 -36.45 11.63
N PRO A 822 -55.12 -36.13 10.33
CA PRO A 822 -54.17 -36.88 9.52
C PRO A 822 -52.74 -36.79 10.05
N GLN A 823 -52.29 -35.59 10.40
CA GLN A 823 -50.94 -35.31 10.90
C GLN A 823 -50.72 -35.94 12.28
N ALA A 824 -51.73 -35.91 13.16
CA ALA A 824 -51.69 -36.56 14.46
C ALA A 824 -51.45 -38.07 14.31
N LYS A 825 -52.15 -38.73 13.38
CA LYS A 825 -51.91 -40.15 13.06
C LYS A 825 -50.49 -40.39 12.56
N MET A 826 -49.99 -39.55 11.66
CA MET A 826 -48.61 -39.65 11.14
C MET A 826 -47.54 -39.41 12.21
N SER A 827 -47.86 -38.68 13.28
CA SER A 827 -46.94 -38.37 14.38
C SER A 827 -46.68 -39.52 15.35
N LEU A 828 -47.61 -40.48 15.45
CA LEU A 828 -47.57 -41.53 16.49
C LEU A 828 -46.35 -42.43 16.38
N LEU A 829 -46.00 -42.87 15.17
CA LEU A 829 -44.86 -43.77 14.95
C LEU A 829 -43.52 -43.07 15.26
N PRO A 830 -43.22 -41.87 14.71
CA PRO A 830 -42.04 -41.10 15.12
C PRO A 830 -41.97 -40.87 16.64
N LEU A 831 -43.08 -40.47 17.28
CA LEU A 831 -43.11 -40.25 18.73
C LEU A 831 -42.78 -41.53 19.52
N PHE A 832 -43.31 -42.68 19.11
CA PHE A 832 -43.01 -43.97 19.73
C PHE A 832 -41.52 -44.36 19.59
N ILE A 833 -40.90 -44.04 18.45
CA ILE A 833 -39.45 -44.25 18.26
C ILE A 833 -38.67 -43.33 19.21
N HIS A 834 -38.99 -42.03 19.22
CA HIS A 834 -38.31 -41.04 20.04
C HIS A 834 -38.45 -41.27 21.55
N MET A 835 -39.55 -41.89 22.01
CA MET A 835 -39.74 -42.30 23.41
C MET A 835 -38.64 -43.23 23.94
N ASN A 836 -37.96 -43.95 23.05
CA ASN A 836 -36.94 -44.93 23.38
C ASN A 836 -35.52 -44.46 22.99
N GLU A 837 -35.32 -43.16 22.71
CA GLU A 837 -34.00 -42.61 22.43
C GLU A 837 -33.13 -42.46 23.69
N ASP A 838 -31.82 -42.59 23.52
CA ASP A 838 -30.83 -42.37 24.59
C ASP A 838 -30.71 -40.89 25.02
N ILE A 839 -31.26 -39.96 24.25
CA ILE A 839 -31.22 -38.52 24.57
C ILE A 839 -32.39 -38.20 25.51
N PRO A 840 -32.13 -37.89 26.80
CA PRO A 840 -33.19 -37.84 27.82
C PRO A 840 -34.29 -36.83 27.52
N ASN A 841 -33.91 -35.65 26.99
CA ASN A 841 -34.87 -34.60 26.64
C ASN A 841 -35.80 -35.03 25.49
N VAL A 842 -35.30 -35.78 24.50
CA VAL A 842 -36.09 -36.25 23.36
C VAL A 842 -37.04 -37.35 23.82
N ALA A 843 -36.53 -38.33 24.58
CA ALA A 843 -37.33 -39.41 25.16
C ALA A 843 -38.43 -38.90 26.07
N GLN A 844 -38.14 -37.92 26.93
CA GLN A 844 -39.13 -37.33 27.82
C GLN A 844 -40.24 -36.59 27.05
N VAL A 845 -39.90 -35.82 26.01
CA VAL A 845 -40.89 -35.10 25.18
C VAL A 845 -41.73 -36.07 24.36
N GLY A 846 -41.13 -37.13 23.81
CA GLY A 846 -41.83 -38.23 23.16
C GLY A 846 -42.81 -38.92 24.11
N ALA A 847 -42.37 -39.23 25.34
CA ALA A 847 -43.14 -40.00 26.32
C ALA A 847 -44.27 -39.20 26.95
N ALA A 848 -44.01 -37.94 27.32
CA ALA A 848 -45.02 -37.06 27.91
C ALA A 848 -46.19 -36.77 26.94
N ARG A 849 -46.01 -36.96 25.63
CA ARG A 849 -46.94 -36.49 24.60
C ARG A 849 -47.46 -37.57 23.66
N GLY A 850 -46.80 -38.74 23.57
CA GLY A 850 -47.40 -39.97 23.03
C GLY A 850 -48.56 -40.48 23.90
N VAL A 851 -48.61 -40.07 25.17
CA VAL A 851 -49.60 -40.54 26.16
C VAL A 851 -50.80 -39.59 26.30
N THR A 852 -50.76 -38.36 25.76
CA THR A 852 -51.91 -37.44 25.84
C THR A 852 -52.96 -37.76 24.77
N LYS A 853 -53.87 -38.67 25.15
CA LYS A 853 -55.17 -39.01 24.54
C LYS A 853 -55.16 -39.85 23.26
N SER A 854 -54.63 -41.08 23.34
CA SER A 854 -55.32 -42.23 22.71
C SER A 854 -56.23 -42.88 23.74
N ALA A 855 -57.40 -42.28 23.94
CA ALA A 855 -58.58 -42.92 24.50
C ALA A 855 -59.78 -42.35 23.75
#